data_AF-F7VSQ7-F1
#
_entry.id   AF-F7VSQ7-F1
#
_cell.length_a   1.000
_cell.length_b   1.000
_cell.length_c   1.000
_cell.angle_alpha   90.00
_cell.angle_beta   90.00
_cell.angle_gamma   90.00
#
_symmetry.space_group_name_H-M   'P 1'
#
loop_
_entity.id
_entity.type
_entity.pdbx_description
1 polymer ?
#
loop_
_entity_poly.entity_id
_entity_poly.type
_entity_poly.pdbx_seq_one_letter_code
_entity_poly.pdbx_strand_id
1 'polypeptide(L)'
;MARSGKKSPAPPPAYAPAYAPPPAYEAVPTSAVVFKTKNNKNKSVKVKDDYSSDGVQDNDPFLLPGSDFTLLTITTIVSAIVRLFRIYQPSSVVFDEVHFGGFASKYIKGKFFMDVHPPLAKLMITLFGWLAGFDGNFDFKEIGKDYIEPGVPYVAMRMFPAICGILLAPTMFLTLKAAGCRSTTAFLGAGLIIFENGLLTQARLILLDSPLMIGTALTALGFTAFTNQQELGPAKAFTPSWWFWLAITGLGLGITASIKWVGLFTIAWVGSLTLIQLWVVLGDYKHVSPRAFTKHFMARAFCLIVIPLSFYLAMFGIHFLCLTNPGEGDGFMSSEFQSTLNSKGMQDVPADILMGSRVTIRHVNTQGGYLHSHPLMYPTGSKQQQITLYPHKDDNNIWLLENQTQPLGIDGQPINGTSAWNNLPETPYIKDGAILRLYHLPTHRRLHSHDVRPPVTEADWQNEVSAYGYEGFDGDANDFFRVEIVKKKSKGGVAQERLRTIDTKFKLVHIMTGCVLFSHKVKLPDWASEQQEVTCAKGGSLPNSLWYIESNDHPQLGADAEKVNYRNPGFFGKFWELQKVMWKTNAGLVESHAWDSRPEAWPILRRGINFWGRQHRQVYLMGNPIIWWSATAAVVLYVLFKGIAILRWQRSCNDYANPIFKRFDYEVGTSVLGWALHYFPFYLMQRQLFLHHYFPALYFAIIAFCQVFDFLTARISLVKDKVIFNRLGAVLFLALSMVVFWLFSPLAYGNPWTKAECKRVKLFSTWDFDCNTFPDSYDNYYGITPTSQAPSQTPVATPERPVVANAPPQAQKPIANQEQQAAKQEPSANPVGQRVISKEEKVEYRDQDGNLLNEEQVEALKGKVEFKTKYETRTRVIDANGNEIQLGGSGAPKVVPAPKASQPVAPPHPDVQGVDQETSNVPAAEEAVPEAEKSVDGVKEAEEKVAKPASESNEATASQEVEQSEEVKAAQERIQKIVERIQKVADNVDNLKNNVVEKAGDKVEQVEEKAEQVAEKAQEAAEPAKEKAAEAAEKVAEKAEEATEQSKEKVESVVDNVKEKVAERAEQVQEKAAEKAEQVQEKAAEKAEQVQEKVAERAEQVQEKAQEAGEKAQEVVLEKADQVEKKAEQVGEKDQEKTEAKDEL
;
A
#
# COMPACT_ATOMS: atom_id res chain seq x y z
N MET A 1 -45.91 40.07 75.30
CA MET A 1 -45.17 38.89 75.81
C MET A 1 -45.53 37.67 74.98
N ALA A 2 -44.65 36.66 74.89
CA ALA A 2 -44.88 35.22 74.71
C ALA A 2 -45.99 34.66 73.75
N ARG A 3 -45.81 33.54 73.02
CA ARG A 3 -44.62 32.76 72.56
C ARG A 3 -45.10 31.61 71.65
N SER A 4 -44.31 31.22 70.63
CA SER A 4 -44.31 29.89 69.97
C SER A 4 -45.57 29.47 69.14
N GLY A 5 -45.45 28.74 68.03
CA GLY A 5 -44.25 28.35 67.26
C GLY A 5 -44.48 27.20 66.26
N LYS A 6 -43.41 26.90 65.49
CA LYS A 6 -43.30 25.89 64.41
C LYS A 6 -44.11 26.16 63.11
N LYS A 7 -43.43 25.94 61.96
CA LYS A 7 -43.99 25.86 60.60
C LYS A 7 -43.18 24.84 59.78
N SER A 8 -43.86 24.19 58.83
CA SER A 8 -43.28 23.38 57.76
C SER A 8 -43.91 23.83 56.40
N PRO A 9 -43.82 23.14 55.25
CA PRO A 9 -43.28 23.79 54.03
C PRO A 9 -44.21 23.84 52.80
N ALA A 10 -43.88 24.72 51.83
CA ALA A 10 -44.30 24.65 50.42
C ALA A 10 -43.45 25.57 49.50
N PRO A 11 -43.25 25.24 48.20
CA PRO A 11 -42.74 26.14 47.13
C PRO A 11 -43.92 26.85 46.40
N PRO A 12 -43.75 27.62 45.29
CA PRO A 12 -42.58 28.13 44.54
C PRO A 12 -42.57 29.71 44.58
N PRO A 13 -42.15 30.55 43.58
CA PRO A 13 -41.41 30.36 42.31
C PRO A 13 -40.25 31.39 42.02
N ALA A 14 -39.91 31.52 40.74
CA ALA A 14 -38.94 32.38 40.04
C ALA A 14 -38.78 33.87 40.45
N TYR A 15 -37.54 34.39 40.37
CA TYR A 15 -37.11 35.47 39.45
C TYR A 15 -35.56 35.53 39.35
N ALA A 16 -34.99 36.43 38.54
CA ALA A 16 -33.59 36.40 38.07
C ALA A 16 -32.51 36.93 39.04
N PRO A 17 -31.24 36.48 38.95
CA PRO A 17 -30.11 37.03 39.68
C PRO A 17 -29.41 38.18 38.93
N ALA A 18 -29.21 39.32 39.60
CA ALA A 18 -28.27 40.35 39.15
C ALA A 18 -26.88 40.07 39.73
N TYR A 19 -25.83 40.12 38.90
CA TYR A 19 -24.45 39.95 39.33
C TYR A 19 -23.74 41.31 39.50
N ALA A 20 -23.45 41.66 40.76
CA ALA A 20 -22.50 42.71 41.10
C ALA A 20 -21.05 42.17 41.08
N PRO A 21 -20.03 43.01 40.84
CA PRO A 21 -18.64 42.56 40.71
C PRO A 21 -18.01 42.18 42.08
N PRO A 22 -17.10 41.18 42.11
CA PRO A 22 -16.34 40.83 43.31
C PRO A 22 -15.25 41.87 43.64
N PRO A 23 -14.78 41.95 44.90
CA PRO A 23 -13.86 42.99 45.36
C PRO A 23 -12.42 42.81 44.87
N ALA A 24 -11.65 43.90 44.88
CA ALA A 24 -10.23 43.90 44.60
C ALA A 24 -9.42 43.20 45.72
N TYR A 25 -8.48 42.34 45.34
CA TYR A 25 -7.51 41.74 46.26
C TYR A 25 -6.25 42.60 46.36
N GLU A 26 -5.79 42.87 47.58
CA GLU A 26 -4.51 43.53 47.84
C GLU A 26 -3.33 42.60 47.54
N ALA A 27 -2.25 43.14 46.97
CA ALA A 27 -1.08 42.37 46.58
C ALA A 27 -0.06 42.27 47.74
N VAL A 28 0.17 41.05 48.24
CA VAL A 28 1.23 40.76 49.22
C VAL A 28 2.61 40.79 48.53
N PRO A 29 3.59 41.59 49.01
CA PRO A 29 4.88 41.75 48.33
C PRO A 29 5.86 40.63 48.67
N THR A 30 6.07 39.68 47.75
CA THR A 30 7.19 38.74 47.83
C THR A 30 8.50 39.37 47.33
N SER A 31 9.56 39.25 48.13
CA SER A 31 10.83 39.96 47.91
C SER A 31 11.64 39.40 46.74
N ALA A 32 11.69 40.12 45.61
CA ALA A 32 12.62 39.84 44.52
C ALA A 32 14.03 40.41 44.80
N VAL A 33 15.07 39.60 44.61
CA VAL A 33 16.48 40.02 44.78
C VAL A 33 16.89 40.94 43.62
N VAL A 34 17.13 42.22 43.92
CA VAL A 34 17.40 43.25 42.89
C VAL A 34 18.87 43.26 42.47
N PHE A 35 19.17 42.66 41.31
CA PHE A 35 20.39 43.00 40.56
C PHE A 35 20.21 44.35 39.85
N LYS A 36 20.96 45.37 40.30
CA LYS A 36 20.94 46.71 39.69
C LYS A 36 21.79 46.78 38.41
N THR A 37 21.15 46.83 37.25
CA THR A 37 21.73 47.41 36.02
C THR A 37 21.17 48.81 35.77
N LYS A 38 22.03 49.75 35.37
CA LYS A 38 21.68 51.19 35.28
C LYS A 38 20.88 51.51 34.02
N ASN A 39 19.90 52.41 34.19
CA ASN A 39 19.30 53.34 33.23
C ASN A 39 19.36 52.99 31.74
N ASN A 40 18.21 52.67 31.16
CA ASN A 40 17.85 53.25 29.87
C ASN A 40 16.37 53.70 29.89
N LYS A 41 16.00 54.73 29.13
CA LYS A 41 14.68 55.37 29.25
C LYS A 41 13.57 54.49 28.67
N ASN A 42 12.53 54.20 29.45
CA ASN A 42 11.35 53.47 28.99
C ASN A 42 10.65 54.22 27.84
N LYS A 43 10.73 53.68 26.62
CA LYS A 43 9.60 53.72 25.70
C LYS A 43 8.66 52.60 26.10
N SER A 44 7.42 52.93 26.50
CA SER A 44 6.38 51.93 26.69
C SER A 44 6.08 51.25 25.35
N VAL A 45 6.39 49.97 25.24
CA VAL A 45 5.97 49.16 24.09
C VAL A 45 4.45 49.04 24.17
N LYS A 46 3.74 49.61 23.18
CA LYS A 46 2.29 49.37 23.05
C LYS A 46 2.08 47.90 22.74
N VAL A 47 1.42 47.18 23.64
CA VAL A 47 0.81 45.89 23.33
C VAL A 47 -0.26 46.13 22.26
N LYS A 48 -0.29 45.30 21.22
CA LYS A 48 -1.38 45.28 20.24
C LYS A 48 -2.51 44.42 20.80
N ASP A 49 -3.76 44.80 20.54
CA ASP A 49 -4.94 44.01 20.92
C ASP A 49 -5.41 43.07 19.77
N ASP A 50 -4.68 43.06 18.64
CA ASP A 50 -4.92 42.22 17.46
C ASP A 50 -4.16 40.88 17.50
N TYR A 51 -4.46 39.96 16.59
CA TYR A 51 -3.85 38.62 16.49
C TYR A 51 -2.32 38.56 16.20
N SER A 52 -1.56 39.66 16.29
CA SER A 52 -0.09 39.63 16.19
C SER A 52 0.54 38.80 17.32
N SER A 53 1.53 37.97 17.00
CA SER A 53 2.29 37.23 18.00
C SER A 53 3.38 38.09 18.67
N ASP A 54 3.46 38.03 20.00
CA ASP A 54 4.52 38.69 20.78
C ASP A 54 5.92 38.22 20.39
N GLY A 55 6.86 39.16 20.30
CA GLY A 55 8.28 38.87 20.07
C GLY A 55 8.64 38.50 18.63
N VAL A 56 7.69 38.48 17.69
CA VAL A 56 7.94 38.22 16.27
C VAL A 56 8.58 39.44 15.60
N GLN A 57 9.50 39.16 14.67
CA GLN A 57 10.17 40.13 13.82
C GLN A 57 9.96 39.77 12.34
N ASP A 58 10.09 40.74 11.45
CA ASP A 58 9.96 40.56 10.01
C ASP A 58 11.21 39.88 9.46
N ASN A 59 11.15 38.55 9.32
CA ASN A 59 12.25 37.67 8.90
C ASN A 59 12.01 37.08 7.50
N ASP A 60 11.24 37.78 6.67
CA ASP A 60 11.01 37.42 5.27
C ASP A 60 12.36 37.18 4.55
N PRO A 61 12.59 36.01 3.91
CA PRO A 61 13.81 35.75 3.15
C PRO A 61 14.14 36.83 2.10
N PHE A 62 13.16 37.61 1.62
CA PHE A 62 13.38 38.74 0.70
C PHE A 62 13.99 39.99 1.37
N LEU A 63 13.99 40.09 2.70
CA LEU A 63 14.50 41.23 3.48
C LEU A 63 15.87 40.96 4.13
N LEU A 64 16.53 39.85 3.76
CA LEU A 64 17.82 39.47 4.35
C LEU A 64 18.96 40.43 3.96
N PRO A 65 19.92 40.69 4.86
CA PRO A 65 21.08 41.52 4.57
C PRO A 65 22.02 40.82 3.58
N GLY A 66 22.78 41.60 2.80
CA GLY A 66 23.73 41.06 1.81
C GLY A 66 24.74 40.05 2.36
N SER A 67 25.12 40.17 3.64
CA SER A 67 25.96 39.18 4.34
C SER A 67 25.35 37.79 4.42
N ASP A 68 24.03 37.69 4.59
CA ASP A 68 23.33 36.41 4.66
C ASP A 68 23.22 35.77 3.26
N PHE A 69 23.09 36.57 2.19
CA PHE A 69 23.22 36.08 0.81
C PHE A 69 24.65 35.62 0.49
N THR A 70 25.69 36.27 1.03
CA THR A 70 27.07 35.78 0.94
C THR A 70 27.22 34.42 1.63
N LEU A 71 26.70 34.25 2.85
CA LEU A 71 26.69 32.97 3.55
C LEU A 71 25.92 31.90 2.78
N LEU A 72 24.72 32.22 2.25
CA LEU A 72 23.91 31.33 1.41
C LEU A 72 24.68 30.83 0.18
N THR A 73 25.45 31.73 -0.45
CA THR A 73 26.28 31.42 -1.63
C THR A 73 27.42 30.47 -1.24
N ILE A 74 28.13 30.75 -0.15
CA ILE A 74 29.20 29.88 0.39
C ILE A 74 28.64 28.50 0.74
N THR A 75 27.53 28.43 1.46
CA THR A 75 26.79 27.19 1.78
C THR A 75 26.46 26.40 0.51
N THR A 76 25.95 27.07 -0.53
CA THR A 76 25.58 26.42 -1.80
C THR A 76 26.81 25.85 -2.53
N ILE A 77 27.92 26.60 -2.57
CA ILE A 77 29.17 26.15 -3.19
C ILE A 77 29.78 24.95 -2.43
N VAL A 78 29.83 25.00 -1.09
CA VAL A 78 30.34 23.88 -0.27
C VAL A 78 29.42 22.66 -0.41
N SER A 79 28.10 22.86 -0.45
CA SER A 79 27.13 21.80 -0.72
C SER A 79 27.35 21.16 -2.10
N ALA A 80 27.60 21.97 -3.15
CA ALA A 80 27.93 21.48 -4.49
C ALA A 80 29.23 20.67 -4.51
N ILE A 81 30.30 21.16 -3.88
CA ILE A 81 31.58 20.42 -3.78
C ILE A 81 31.38 19.07 -3.10
N VAL A 82 30.64 19.03 -1.98
CA VAL A 82 30.40 17.79 -1.22
C VAL A 82 29.47 16.83 -1.98
N ARG A 83 28.34 17.28 -2.51
CA ARG A 83 27.37 16.39 -3.17
C ARG A 83 27.82 15.92 -4.56
N LEU A 84 28.68 16.66 -5.27
CA LEU A 84 29.20 16.26 -6.60
C LEU A 84 30.53 15.51 -6.54
N PHE A 85 31.21 15.46 -5.39
CA PHE A 85 32.49 14.76 -5.26
C PHE A 85 32.36 13.28 -5.68
N ARG A 86 33.06 12.93 -6.77
CA ARG A 86 33.05 11.60 -7.40
C ARG A 86 31.63 11.04 -7.64
N ILE A 87 30.72 11.86 -8.18
CA ILE A 87 29.36 11.41 -8.56
C ILE A 87 29.33 10.28 -9.60
N TYR A 88 30.40 10.14 -10.41
CA TYR A 88 30.62 9.01 -11.31
C TYR A 88 31.02 7.70 -10.59
N GLN A 89 31.27 7.72 -9.28
CA GLN A 89 31.63 6.54 -8.50
C GLN A 89 30.46 6.16 -7.57
N PRO A 90 30.00 4.89 -7.54
CA PRO A 90 30.46 3.75 -8.34
C PRO A 90 29.97 3.79 -9.80
N SER A 91 30.73 3.20 -10.73
CA SER A 91 30.39 3.09 -12.17
C SER A 91 29.29 2.07 -12.51
N SER A 92 28.60 1.55 -11.49
CA SER A 92 27.69 0.42 -11.57
C SER A 92 26.42 0.66 -10.76
N VAL A 93 25.39 -0.13 -11.07
CA VAL A 93 24.05 -0.08 -10.44
C VAL A 93 24.14 -0.32 -8.93
N VAL A 94 23.48 0.54 -8.15
CA VAL A 94 23.37 0.46 -6.68
C VAL A 94 21.96 0.02 -6.25
N PHE A 95 21.79 -0.54 -5.05
CA PHE A 95 20.58 -1.18 -4.50
C PHE A 95 19.24 -0.75 -5.11
N ASP A 96 18.81 0.51 -4.94
CA ASP A 96 17.52 1.00 -5.43
C ASP A 96 17.58 1.62 -6.85
N GLU A 97 18.78 1.82 -7.41
CA GLU A 97 18.93 2.25 -8.81
C GLU A 97 18.40 1.18 -9.78
N VAL A 98 18.31 -0.09 -9.32
CA VAL A 98 17.64 -1.19 -10.06
C VAL A 98 16.20 -0.82 -10.43
N HIS A 99 15.48 -0.20 -9.50
CA HIS A 99 14.09 0.21 -9.64
C HIS A 99 13.98 1.50 -10.46
N PHE A 100 14.62 2.57 -10.01
CA PHE A 100 14.39 3.92 -10.58
C PHE A 100 15.09 4.15 -11.91
N GLY A 101 16.20 3.46 -12.18
CA GLY A 101 16.76 3.35 -13.52
C GLY A 101 15.87 2.52 -14.45
N GLY A 102 15.38 1.36 -13.99
CA GLY A 102 14.44 0.53 -14.74
C GLY A 102 13.15 1.25 -15.13
N PHE A 103 12.59 2.07 -14.23
CA PHE A 103 11.45 2.93 -14.53
C PHE A 103 11.77 4.02 -15.56
N ALA A 104 12.98 4.58 -15.58
CA ALA A 104 13.39 5.53 -16.62
C ALA A 104 13.47 4.87 -18.01
N SER A 105 14.04 3.66 -18.12
CA SER A 105 14.00 2.86 -19.35
C SER A 105 12.55 2.60 -19.82
N LYS A 106 11.62 2.35 -18.89
CA LYS A 106 10.21 2.11 -19.19
C LYS A 106 9.51 3.37 -19.70
N TYR A 107 9.74 4.54 -19.09
CA TYR A 107 9.23 5.83 -19.60
C TYR A 107 9.76 6.18 -20.99
N ILE A 108 11.06 6.03 -21.26
CA ILE A 108 11.64 6.36 -22.59
C ILE A 108 11.05 5.45 -23.69
N LYS A 109 10.76 4.19 -23.36
CA LYS A 109 10.09 3.23 -24.25
C LYS A 109 8.56 3.35 -24.25
N GLY A 110 8.01 4.31 -23.50
CA GLY A 110 6.58 4.50 -23.28
C GLY A 110 5.84 3.31 -22.68
N LYS A 111 6.55 2.31 -22.14
CA LYS A 111 5.98 1.06 -21.64
C LYS A 111 5.35 1.26 -20.27
N PHE A 112 4.05 1.02 -20.17
CA PHE A 112 3.30 1.13 -18.93
C PHE A 112 3.88 0.23 -17.84
N PHE A 113 3.85 0.74 -16.61
CA PHE A 113 4.30 0.04 -15.42
C PHE A 113 3.55 0.56 -14.19
N MET A 114 3.44 -0.30 -13.18
CA MET A 114 2.86 0.04 -11.89
C MET A 114 3.98 0.12 -10.85
N ASP A 115 3.90 1.13 -9.99
CA ASP A 115 4.82 1.36 -8.88
C ASP A 115 4.05 1.99 -7.70
N VAL A 116 4.47 1.72 -6.47
CA VAL A 116 3.82 2.20 -5.23
C VAL A 116 4.12 3.67 -4.92
N HIS A 117 4.88 4.36 -5.76
CA HIS A 117 5.20 5.78 -5.59
C HIS A 117 4.62 6.64 -6.73
N PRO A 118 4.12 7.86 -6.43
CA PRO A 118 3.76 8.85 -7.43
C PRO A 118 4.90 9.22 -8.42
N PRO A 119 4.57 9.82 -9.58
CA PRO A 119 5.46 9.76 -10.74
C PRO A 119 6.57 10.82 -10.82
N LEU A 120 6.48 11.96 -10.11
CA LEU A 120 7.31 13.15 -10.37
C LEU A 120 8.81 12.88 -10.32
N ALA A 121 9.33 12.27 -9.25
CA ALA A 121 10.77 12.03 -9.14
C ALA A 121 11.28 11.10 -10.26
N LYS A 122 10.48 10.10 -10.65
CA LYS A 122 10.83 9.17 -11.74
C LYS A 122 10.78 9.88 -13.11
N LEU A 123 9.79 10.74 -13.36
CA LEU A 123 9.72 11.57 -14.56
C LEU A 123 10.94 12.52 -14.66
N MET A 124 11.35 13.14 -13.55
CA MET A 124 12.52 14.04 -13.53
C MET A 124 13.85 13.30 -13.72
N ILE A 125 14.02 12.12 -13.10
CA ILE A 125 15.17 11.23 -13.36
C ILE A 125 15.22 10.85 -14.84
N THR A 126 14.07 10.50 -15.43
CA THR A 126 13.94 10.17 -16.85
C THR A 126 14.32 11.36 -17.74
N LEU A 127 13.82 12.56 -17.42
CA LEU A 127 14.13 13.78 -18.17
C LEU A 127 15.64 14.06 -18.20
N PHE A 128 16.34 13.90 -17.06
CA PHE A 128 17.79 14.08 -17.00
C PHE A 128 18.57 13.00 -17.76
N GLY A 129 18.09 11.75 -17.78
CA GLY A 129 18.66 10.69 -18.62
C GLY A 129 18.46 10.98 -20.11
N TRP A 130 17.23 11.33 -20.51
CA TRP A 130 16.85 11.60 -21.89
C TRP A 130 17.58 12.84 -22.47
N LEU A 131 17.66 13.94 -21.71
CA LEU A 131 18.45 15.13 -22.09
C LEU A 131 19.95 14.84 -22.24
N ALA A 132 20.44 13.76 -21.61
CA ALA A 132 21.81 13.27 -21.75
C ALA A 132 21.96 12.11 -22.75
N GLY A 133 20.94 11.84 -23.57
CA GLY A 133 20.98 10.87 -24.66
C GLY A 133 20.62 9.42 -24.27
N PHE A 134 19.99 9.18 -23.12
CA PHE A 134 19.54 7.83 -22.78
C PHE A 134 18.37 7.38 -23.66
N ASP A 135 18.50 6.18 -24.24
CA ASP A 135 17.53 5.54 -25.14
C ASP A 135 16.69 4.44 -24.44
N GLY A 136 16.94 4.20 -23.15
CA GLY A 136 16.29 3.14 -22.38
C GLY A 136 16.82 1.73 -22.65
N ASN A 137 17.89 1.54 -23.44
CA ASN A 137 18.46 0.22 -23.78
C ASN A 137 19.51 -0.28 -22.77
N PHE A 138 19.20 -0.12 -21.48
CA PHE A 138 19.94 -0.79 -20.40
C PHE A 138 18.97 -1.49 -19.44
N ASP A 139 19.33 -2.72 -19.04
CA ASP A 139 18.60 -3.53 -18.06
C ASP A 139 19.26 -3.40 -16.68
N PHE A 140 18.55 -2.71 -15.76
CA PHE A 140 19.02 -2.35 -14.43
C PHE A 140 18.85 -3.46 -13.36
N LYS A 141 18.33 -4.65 -13.69
CA LYS A 141 17.97 -5.71 -12.71
C LYS A 141 19.05 -6.12 -11.69
N GLU A 142 20.34 -5.93 -11.99
CA GLU A 142 21.44 -6.49 -11.19
C GLU A 142 22.31 -5.38 -10.55
N ILE A 143 22.41 -5.41 -9.22
CA ILE A 143 23.34 -4.57 -8.45
C ILE A 143 24.78 -4.92 -8.83
N GLY A 144 25.62 -3.91 -9.06
CA GLY A 144 27.03 -4.08 -9.42
C GLY A 144 27.29 -4.22 -10.93
N LYS A 145 26.25 -4.37 -11.76
CA LYS A 145 26.33 -4.31 -13.24
C LYS A 145 26.84 -2.95 -13.71
N ASP A 146 27.76 -2.92 -14.67
CA ASP A 146 28.49 -1.71 -15.04
C ASP A 146 27.75 -0.84 -16.09
N TYR A 147 27.93 0.48 -15.99
CA TYR A 147 27.30 1.47 -16.87
C TYR A 147 28.20 1.95 -18.02
N ILE A 148 29.52 1.72 -17.97
CA ILE A 148 30.48 2.35 -18.89
C ILE A 148 30.44 1.68 -20.26
N GLU A 149 30.53 0.34 -20.31
CA GLU A 149 30.52 -0.44 -21.55
C GLU A 149 29.21 -0.25 -22.35
N PRO A 150 28.01 -0.22 -21.74
CA PRO A 150 26.77 0.07 -22.46
C PRO A 150 26.47 1.57 -22.67
N GLY A 151 27.38 2.48 -22.31
CA GLY A 151 27.26 3.92 -22.60
C GLY A 151 26.14 4.66 -21.84
N VAL A 152 25.67 4.15 -20.70
CA VAL A 152 24.54 4.75 -19.97
C VAL A 152 24.93 6.12 -19.39
N PRO A 153 24.13 7.20 -19.54
CA PRO A 153 24.44 8.50 -18.94
C PRO A 153 24.03 8.56 -17.45
N TYR A 154 24.39 7.54 -16.66
CA TYR A 154 24.04 7.42 -15.24
C TYR A 154 24.49 8.63 -14.40
N VAL A 155 25.60 9.28 -14.79
CA VAL A 155 26.08 10.51 -14.16
C VAL A 155 25.04 11.63 -14.26
N ALA A 156 24.42 11.83 -15.43
CA ALA A 156 23.38 12.84 -15.63
C ALA A 156 22.10 12.47 -14.86
N MET A 157 21.73 11.18 -14.82
CA MET A 157 20.60 10.71 -14.01
C MET A 157 20.83 10.98 -12.50
N ARG A 158 22.06 10.81 -12.01
CA ARG A 158 22.48 11.14 -10.64
C ARG A 158 22.58 12.66 -10.39
N MET A 159 22.82 13.48 -11.41
CA MET A 159 22.85 14.95 -11.25
C MET A 159 21.52 15.51 -10.73
N PHE A 160 20.36 14.93 -11.07
CA PHE A 160 19.07 15.45 -10.56
C PHE A 160 18.90 15.24 -9.04
N PRO A 161 19.03 14.02 -8.48
CA PRO A 161 19.09 13.83 -7.02
C PRO A 161 20.21 14.62 -6.35
N ALA A 162 21.34 14.84 -7.03
CA ALA A 162 22.45 15.62 -6.48
C ALA A 162 22.09 17.11 -6.38
N ILE A 163 21.51 17.70 -7.42
CA ILE A 163 21.01 19.09 -7.41
C ILE A 163 19.95 19.28 -6.32
N CYS A 164 19.04 18.32 -6.15
CA CYS A 164 18.07 18.33 -5.04
C CYS A 164 18.78 18.38 -3.67
N GLY A 165 19.80 17.54 -3.48
CA GLY A 165 20.61 17.50 -2.26
C GLY A 165 21.48 18.74 -2.06
N ILE A 166 21.93 19.40 -3.14
CA ILE A 166 22.68 20.66 -3.08
C ILE A 166 21.78 21.78 -2.54
N LEU A 167 20.57 21.90 -3.10
CA LEU A 167 19.57 22.91 -2.74
C LEU A 167 19.02 22.71 -1.31
N LEU A 168 19.08 21.50 -0.76
CA LEU A 168 18.61 21.20 0.60
C LEU A 168 19.33 22.05 1.68
N ALA A 169 20.62 22.35 1.48
CA ALA A 169 21.44 23.13 2.41
C ALA A 169 21.07 24.64 2.44
N PRO A 170 21.03 25.39 1.31
CA PRO A 170 20.54 26.77 1.32
C PRO A 170 19.07 26.86 1.72
N THR A 171 18.22 25.88 1.38
CA THR A 171 16.84 25.85 1.88
C THR A 171 16.79 25.74 3.42
N MET A 172 17.61 24.87 4.04
CA MET A 172 17.75 24.82 5.51
C MET A 172 18.21 26.16 6.11
N PHE A 173 19.18 26.84 5.49
CA PHE A 173 19.62 28.18 5.93
C PHE A 173 18.45 29.17 5.94
N LEU A 174 17.70 29.24 4.83
CA LEU A 174 16.57 30.16 4.68
C LEU A 174 15.41 29.81 5.63
N THR A 175 15.12 28.52 5.88
CA THR A 175 14.08 28.09 6.84
C THR A 175 14.45 28.54 8.26
N LEU A 176 15.69 28.34 8.69
CA LEU A 176 16.17 28.79 10.00
C LEU A 176 16.21 30.32 10.11
N LYS A 177 16.52 31.03 9.02
CA LYS A 177 16.40 32.51 8.96
C LYS A 177 14.95 32.97 9.11
N ALA A 178 14.01 32.37 8.40
CA ALA A 178 12.57 32.69 8.49
C ALA A 178 11.99 32.38 9.89
N ALA A 179 12.48 31.33 10.55
CA ALA A 179 12.20 31.03 11.96
C ALA A 179 12.86 32.01 12.97
N GLY A 180 13.61 33.01 12.49
CA GLY A 180 14.25 34.03 13.33
C GLY A 180 15.53 33.56 14.05
N CYS A 181 16.15 32.46 13.64
CA CYS A 181 17.46 32.07 14.18
C CYS A 181 18.56 33.01 13.67
N ARG A 182 19.65 33.17 14.44
CA ARG A 182 20.81 33.95 14.01
C ARG A 182 21.45 33.32 12.76
N SER A 183 22.06 34.14 11.90
CA SER A 183 22.73 33.68 10.68
C SER A 183 23.86 32.68 10.94
N THR A 184 24.48 32.75 12.13
CA THR A 184 25.44 31.75 12.66
C THR A 184 24.79 30.39 12.89
N THR A 185 23.59 30.38 13.49
CA THR A 185 22.81 29.16 13.74
C THR A 185 22.18 28.60 12.46
N ALA A 186 21.77 29.48 11.53
CA ALA A 186 21.30 29.08 10.19
C ALA A 186 22.44 28.45 9.35
N PHE A 187 23.65 29.03 9.41
CA PHE A 187 24.85 28.47 8.77
C PHE A 187 25.25 27.12 9.38
N LEU A 188 25.16 26.98 10.72
CA LEU A 188 25.32 25.70 11.40
C LEU A 188 24.36 24.65 10.83
N GLY A 189 23.04 24.91 10.84
CA GLY A 189 22.04 23.94 10.39
C GLY A 189 22.21 23.53 8.92
N ALA A 190 22.53 24.48 8.04
CA ALA A 190 22.87 24.17 6.65
C ALA A 190 24.17 23.35 6.54
N GLY A 191 25.17 23.63 7.37
CA GLY A 191 26.36 22.81 7.52
C GLY A 191 26.06 21.37 7.97
N LEU A 192 25.13 21.18 8.90
CA LEU A 192 24.69 19.83 9.31
C LEU A 192 24.06 19.06 8.14
N ILE A 193 23.28 19.71 7.29
CA ILE A 193 22.73 19.11 6.07
C ILE A 193 23.82 18.77 5.04
N ILE A 194 24.88 19.56 4.94
CA ILE A 194 26.03 19.26 4.06
C ILE A 194 26.79 18.04 4.58
N PHE A 195 27.10 17.99 5.88
CA PHE A 195 27.95 16.99 6.52
C PHE A 195 27.17 15.83 7.17
N GLU A 196 25.98 15.53 6.65
CA GLU A 196 25.16 14.38 7.04
C GLU A 196 25.29 13.25 6.00
N ASN A 197 25.90 12.13 6.43
CA ASN A 197 26.31 11.04 5.54
C ASN A 197 25.14 10.33 4.85
N GLY A 198 24.01 10.15 5.51
CA GLY A 198 22.84 9.49 4.93
C GLY A 198 22.17 10.33 3.85
N LEU A 199 22.04 11.64 4.08
CA LEU A 199 21.54 12.59 3.08
C LEU A 199 22.52 12.75 1.90
N LEU A 200 23.83 12.61 2.11
CA LEU A 200 24.83 12.55 1.04
C LEU A 200 24.65 11.29 0.17
N THR A 201 24.56 10.10 0.80
CA THR A 201 24.39 8.83 0.08
C THR A 201 23.14 8.83 -0.79
N GLN A 202 22.00 9.29 -0.25
CA GLN A 202 20.75 9.42 -0.99
C GLN A 202 20.82 10.39 -2.18
N ALA A 203 21.52 11.53 -2.02
CA ALA A 203 21.58 12.54 -3.08
C ALA A 203 22.52 12.18 -4.24
N ARG A 204 23.45 11.23 -4.07
CA ARG A 204 24.45 10.91 -5.11
C ARG A 204 24.05 9.78 -6.05
N LEU A 205 22.89 9.19 -5.86
CA LEU A 205 22.43 7.98 -6.55
C LEU A 205 21.09 8.26 -7.26
N ILE A 206 20.68 7.38 -8.17
CA ILE A 206 19.42 7.49 -8.93
C ILE A 206 18.23 7.11 -8.01
N LEU A 207 17.92 7.98 -7.04
CA LEU A 207 16.98 7.72 -5.93
C LEU A 207 15.98 8.87 -5.75
N LEU A 208 14.77 8.55 -5.30
CA LEU A 208 13.68 9.53 -5.12
C LEU A 208 13.70 10.29 -3.79
N ASP A 209 14.44 9.84 -2.77
CA ASP A 209 14.36 10.45 -1.45
C ASP A 209 15.05 11.81 -1.40
N SER A 210 16.09 12.07 -2.19
CA SER A 210 16.68 13.42 -2.29
C SER A 210 15.72 14.45 -2.93
N PRO A 211 15.03 14.13 -4.05
CA PRO A 211 13.86 14.89 -4.51
C PRO A 211 12.75 15.08 -3.46
N LEU A 212 12.41 14.03 -2.69
CA LEU A 212 11.42 14.13 -1.61
C LEU A 212 11.88 15.10 -0.51
N MET A 213 13.16 15.07 -0.15
CA MET A 213 13.74 15.94 0.86
C MET A 213 13.70 17.41 0.43
N ILE A 214 14.04 17.75 -0.81
CA ILE A 214 13.95 19.15 -1.26
C ILE A 214 12.50 19.62 -1.38
N GLY A 215 11.56 18.76 -1.80
CA GLY A 215 10.12 19.08 -1.76
C GLY A 215 9.63 19.39 -0.33
N THR A 216 9.97 18.53 0.61
CA THR A 216 9.67 18.70 2.05
C THR A 216 10.28 19.99 2.59
N ALA A 217 11.54 20.27 2.25
CA ALA A 217 12.29 21.44 2.70
C ALA A 217 11.76 22.75 2.10
N LEU A 218 11.41 22.78 0.81
CA LEU A 218 10.79 23.95 0.16
C LEU A 218 9.40 24.24 0.74
N THR A 219 8.66 23.20 1.08
CA THR A 219 7.39 23.32 1.80
C THR A 219 7.61 23.90 3.21
N ALA A 220 8.60 23.40 3.95
CA ALA A 220 8.94 23.91 5.28
C ALA A 220 9.44 25.35 5.27
N LEU A 221 10.25 25.74 4.27
CA LEU A 221 10.65 27.13 4.02
C LEU A 221 9.43 28.01 3.75
N GLY A 222 8.61 27.62 2.77
CA GLY A 222 7.41 28.36 2.37
C GLY A 222 6.45 28.56 3.53
N PHE A 223 6.17 27.50 4.30
CA PHE A 223 5.24 27.58 5.42
C PHE A 223 5.81 28.35 6.62
N THR A 224 7.13 28.27 6.87
CA THR A 224 7.78 29.06 7.92
C THR A 224 7.80 30.55 7.57
N ALA A 225 8.14 30.92 6.33
CA ALA A 225 8.10 32.31 5.87
C ALA A 225 6.67 32.88 5.82
N PHE A 226 5.70 32.08 5.35
CA PHE A 226 4.27 32.39 5.43
C PHE A 226 3.81 32.62 6.88
N THR A 227 4.20 31.72 7.80
CA THR A 227 3.87 31.84 9.23
C THR A 227 4.47 33.10 9.81
N ASN A 228 5.73 33.43 9.51
CA ASN A 228 6.35 34.70 9.91
C ASN A 228 5.53 35.92 9.44
N GLN A 229 5.07 35.95 8.18
CA GLN A 229 4.21 37.04 7.69
C GLN A 229 2.79 37.04 8.27
N GLN A 230 2.24 35.88 8.62
CA GLN A 230 0.93 35.75 9.27
C GLN A 230 0.97 36.18 10.75
N GLU A 231 2.07 35.90 11.46
CA GLU A 231 2.26 36.24 12.87
C GLU A 231 2.52 37.74 13.12
N LEU A 232 2.88 38.51 12.09
CA LEU A 232 3.00 39.98 12.15
C LEU A 232 1.64 40.71 12.17
N GLY A 233 0.54 39.95 12.07
CA GLY A 233 -0.83 40.45 12.25
C GLY A 233 -1.47 41.04 10.99
N PRO A 234 -2.57 41.81 11.15
CA PRO A 234 -3.34 42.38 10.05
C PRO A 234 -2.53 43.22 9.05
N ALA A 235 -1.42 43.83 9.50
CA ALA A 235 -0.57 44.69 8.68
C ALA A 235 0.28 43.95 7.62
N LYS A 236 0.44 42.63 7.72
CA LYS A 236 1.15 41.80 6.72
C LYS A 236 0.27 40.75 6.03
N ALA A 237 -0.89 40.44 6.59
CA ALA A 237 -1.88 39.54 5.98
C ALA A 237 -2.27 40.01 4.56
N PHE A 238 -2.35 39.06 3.61
CA PHE A 238 -2.69 39.29 2.19
C PHE A 238 -1.78 40.24 1.41
N THR A 239 -0.59 40.58 1.93
CA THR A 239 0.46 41.25 1.13
C THR A 239 0.99 40.31 0.02
N PRO A 240 1.69 40.83 -1.02
CA PRO A 240 2.25 39.99 -2.07
C PRO A 240 3.21 38.89 -1.55
N SER A 241 4.03 39.19 -0.53
CA SER A 241 4.89 38.20 0.14
C SER A 241 4.07 37.11 0.85
N TRP A 242 3.04 37.51 1.63
CA TRP A 242 2.14 36.57 2.30
C TRP A 242 1.46 35.60 1.30
N TRP A 243 1.01 36.11 0.15
CA TRP A 243 0.44 35.27 -0.92
C TRP A 243 1.48 34.40 -1.61
N PHE A 244 2.67 34.93 -1.91
CA PHE A 244 3.77 34.17 -2.51
C PHE A 244 4.15 32.97 -1.64
N TRP A 245 4.45 33.19 -0.36
CA TRP A 245 4.87 32.11 0.53
C TRP A 245 3.76 31.07 0.77
N LEU A 246 2.49 31.49 0.81
CA LEU A 246 1.35 30.59 0.88
C LEU A 246 1.18 29.73 -0.40
N ALA A 247 1.34 30.33 -1.58
CA ALA A 247 1.26 29.63 -2.86
C ALA A 247 2.45 28.68 -3.09
N ILE A 248 3.67 29.08 -2.69
CA ILE A 248 4.86 28.22 -2.69
C ILE A 248 4.70 27.04 -1.73
N THR A 249 4.06 27.24 -0.56
CA THR A 249 3.69 26.12 0.33
C THR A 249 2.75 25.15 -0.40
N GLY A 250 1.72 25.66 -1.07
CA GLY A 250 0.79 24.86 -1.86
C GLY A 250 1.46 24.02 -2.96
N LEU A 251 2.34 24.65 -3.73
CA LEU A 251 3.13 23.97 -4.76
C LEU A 251 4.08 22.94 -4.16
N GLY A 252 4.74 23.26 -3.03
CA GLY A 252 5.61 22.34 -2.30
C GLY A 252 4.90 21.09 -1.80
N LEU A 253 3.68 21.23 -1.25
CA LEU A 253 2.83 20.11 -0.87
C LEU A 253 2.49 19.22 -2.08
N GLY A 254 2.15 19.84 -3.22
CA GLY A 254 1.87 19.13 -4.48
C GLY A 254 3.08 18.35 -4.98
N ILE A 255 4.26 18.98 -5.01
CA ILE A 255 5.55 18.36 -5.36
C ILE A 255 5.85 17.17 -4.46
N THR A 256 5.77 17.37 -3.13
CA THR A 256 6.17 16.35 -2.14
C THR A 256 5.25 15.12 -2.22
N ALA A 257 3.93 15.32 -2.30
CA ALA A 257 2.96 14.25 -2.52
C ALA A 257 3.15 13.55 -3.87
N SER A 258 3.53 14.28 -4.93
CA SER A 258 3.79 13.74 -6.27
C SER A 258 5.10 12.93 -6.38
N ILE A 259 5.91 12.86 -5.33
CA ILE A 259 7.15 12.07 -5.27
C ILE A 259 6.96 10.78 -4.47
N LYS A 260 6.47 10.87 -3.23
CA LYS A 260 6.25 9.72 -2.32
C LYS A 260 5.07 10.06 -1.42
N TRP A 261 4.17 9.12 -1.11
CA TRP A 261 3.04 9.37 -0.21
C TRP A 261 3.44 9.74 1.24
N VAL A 262 4.72 9.63 1.60
CA VAL A 262 5.28 10.26 2.82
C VAL A 262 5.03 11.78 2.83
N GLY A 263 4.89 12.43 1.68
CA GLY A 263 4.46 13.84 1.56
C GLY A 263 3.05 14.14 2.09
N LEU A 264 2.20 13.12 2.28
CA LEU A 264 0.91 13.28 2.97
C LEU A 264 1.12 13.67 4.45
N PHE A 265 2.25 13.31 5.05
CA PHE A 265 2.62 13.75 6.41
C PHE A 265 3.03 15.24 6.43
N THR A 266 3.58 15.74 5.33
CA THR A 266 3.85 17.18 5.15
C THR A 266 2.55 17.96 4.99
N ILE A 267 1.55 17.39 4.28
CA ILE A 267 0.17 17.93 4.23
C ILE A 267 -0.46 17.90 5.63
N ALA A 268 -0.32 16.81 6.38
CA ALA A 268 -0.84 16.73 7.76
C ALA A 268 -0.20 17.79 8.67
N TRP A 269 1.12 17.99 8.59
CA TRP A 269 1.85 19.01 9.37
C TRP A 269 1.41 20.44 9.05
N VAL A 270 1.43 20.82 7.76
CA VAL A 270 0.94 22.15 7.33
C VAL A 270 -0.54 22.32 7.68
N GLY A 271 -1.36 21.29 7.48
CA GLY A 271 -2.79 21.28 7.78
C GLY A 271 -3.08 21.51 9.27
N SER A 272 -2.43 20.76 10.17
CA SER A 272 -2.58 20.92 11.62
C SER A 272 -2.21 22.33 12.09
N LEU A 273 -1.09 22.88 11.61
CA LEU A 273 -0.67 24.23 11.95
C LEU A 273 -1.56 25.30 11.31
N THR A 274 -2.11 25.05 10.11
CA THR A 274 -3.08 25.92 9.44
C THR A 274 -4.41 25.97 10.19
N LEU A 275 -4.88 24.85 10.74
CA LEU A 275 -6.08 24.80 11.60
C LEU A 275 -5.86 25.59 12.89
N ILE A 276 -4.68 25.47 13.53
CA ILE A 276 -4.32 26.26 14.72
C ILE A 276 -4.27 27.76 14.39
N GLN A 277 -3.68 28.15 13.25
CA GLN A 277 -3.69 29.55 12.81
C GLN A 277 -5.10 30.09 12.55
N LEU A 278 -5.98 29.30 11.91
CA LEU A 278 -7.38 29.68 11.70
C LEU A 278 -8.15 29.79 13.01
N TRP A 279 -7.88 28.92 13.99
CA TRP A 279 -8.44 29.00 15.34
C TRP A 279 -8.02 30.28 16.07
N VAL A 280 -6.74 30.67 16.00
CA VAL A 280 -6.25 31.94 16.57
C VAL A 280 -6.89 33.15 15.90
N VAL A 281 -7.00 33.15 14.56
CA VAL A 281 -7.65 34.23 13.80
C VAL A 281 -9.16 34.29 14.07
N LEU A 282 -9.83 33.17 14.35
CA LEU A 282 -11.23 33.13 14.77
C LEU A 282 -11.42 33.63 16.22
N GLY A 283 -10.41 33.44 17.08
CA GLY A 283 -10.41 33.90 18.48
C GLY A 283 -10.34 35.41 18.65
N ASP A 284 -9.79 36.15 17.68
CA ASP A 284 -9.77 37.62 17.66
C ASP A 284 -11.11 38.19 17.14
N TYR A 285 -12.18 37.89 17.86
CA TYR A 285 -13.55 38.35 17.56
C TYR A 285 -13.71 39.88 17.62
N LYS A 286 -12.72 40.60 18.18
CA LYS A 286 -12.69 42.07 18.24
C LYS A 286 -12.30 42.69 16.90
N HIS A 287 -11.23 42.18 16.26
CA HIS A 287 -10.64 42.81 15.08
C HIS A 287 -10.87 42.01 13.79
N VAL A 288 -11.20 40.72 13.88
CA VAL A 288 -11.45 39.85 12.72
C VAL A 288 -12.94 39.76 12.43
N SER A 289 -13.40 40.56 11.46
CA SER A 289 -14.77 40.39 10.93
C SER A 289 -14.96 39.03 10.25
N PRO A 290 -16.20 38.50 10.18
CA PRO A 290 -16.48 37.25 9.46
C PRO A 290 -15.99 37.25 8.01
N ARG A 291 -16.11 38.39 7.30
CA ARG A 291 -15.59 38.56 5.93
C ARG A 291 -14.06 38.41 5.87
N ALA A 292 -13.33 38.93 6.86
CA ALA A 292 -11.89 38.75 6.97
C ALA A 292 -11.53 37.28 7.25
N PHE A 293 -12.24 36.62 8.17
CA PHE A 293 -12.06 35.18 8.42
C PHE A 293 -12.32 34.34 7.17
N THR A 294 -13.43 34.56 6.45
CA THR A 294 -13.72 33.88 5.16
C THR A 294 -12.61 34.10 4.15
N LYS A 295 -12.03 35.31 4.07
CA LYS A 295 -10.87 35.60 3.20
C LYS A 295 -9.62 34.81 3.63
N HIS A 296 -9.33 34.71 4.94
CA HIS A 296 -8.22 33.91 5.47
C HIS A 296 -8.41 32.41 5.20
N PHE A 297 -9.65 31.91 5.29
CA PHE A 297 -10.04 30.53 5.00
C PHE A 297 -9.93 30.22 3.51
N MET A 298 -10.56 31.00 2.63
CA MET A 298 -10.57 30.75 1.19
C MET A 298 -9.18 30.86 0.56
N ALA A 299 -8.33 31.79 1.03
CA ALA A 299 -6.92 31.85 0.63
C ALA A 299 -6.16 30.57 0.97
N ARG A 300 -6.36 30.03 2.18
CA ARG A 300 -5.76 28.76 2.62
C ARG A 300 -6.32 27.57 1.85
N ALA A 301 -7.64 27.49 1.63
CA ALA A 301 -8.26 26.41 0.86
C ALA A 301 -7.77 26.39 -0.59
N PHE A 302 -7.70 27.55 -1.25
CA PHE A 302 -7.16 27.65 -2.60
C PHE A 302 -5.69 27.20 -2.66
N CYS A 303 -4.81 27.81 -1.86
CA CYS A 303 -3.39 27.52 -1.95
C CYS A 303 -3.00 26.15 -1.38
N LEU A 304 -3.60 25.67 -0.30
CA LEU A 304 -3.18 24.45 0.41
C LEU A 304 -4.01 23.21 0.04
N ILE A 305 -5.05 23.35 -0.79
CA ILE A 305 -5.83 22.21 -1.32
C ILE A 305 -5.88 22.24 -2.85
N VAL A 306 -6.33 23.35 -3.47
CA VAL A 306 -6.53 23.40 -4.93
C VAL A 306 -5.19 23.32 -5.68
N ILE A 307 -4.20 24.15 -5.33
CA ILE A 307 -2.86 24.09 -5.98
C ILE A 307 -2.20 22.70 -5.85
N PRO A 308 -2.04 22.09 -4.66
CA PRO A 308 -1.40 20.78 -4.54
C PRO A 308 -2.17 19.67 -5.25
N LEU A 309 -3.50 19.68 -5.22
CA LEU A 309 -4.32 18.68 -5.91
C LEU A 309 -4.20 18.82 -7.44
N SER A 310 -4.30 20.05 -7.97
CA SER A 310 -4.12 20.30 -9.41
C SER A 310 -2.74 19.88 -9.89
N PHE A 311 -1.69 20.14 -9.10
CA PHE A 311 -0.32 19.69 -9.43
C PHE A 311 -0.20 18.16 -9.40
N TYR A 312 -0.74 17.48 -8.38
CA TYR A 312 -0.73 16.01 -8.29
C TYR A 312 -1.44 15.37 -9.48
N LEU A 313 -2.63 15.85 -9.84
CA LEU A 313 -3.38 15.39 -11.02
C LEU A 313 -2.60 15.64 -12.32
N ALA A 314 -1.97 16.80 -12.47
CA ALA A 314 -1.15 17.11 -13.65
C ALA A 314 0.06 16.16 -13.80
N MET A 315 0.72 15.77 -12.70
CA MET A 315 1.84 14.80 -12.75
C MET A 315 1.37 13.40 -13.17
N PHE A 316 0.17 12.97 -12.75
CA PHE A 316 -0.42 11.73 -13.27
C PHE A 316 -0.91 11.87 -14.72
N GLY A 317 -1.34 13.06 -15.15
CA GLY A 317 -1.62 13.37 -16.55
C GLY A 317 -0.39 13.16 -17.44
N ILE A 318 0.76 13.73 -17.06
CA ILE A 318 2.04 13.53 -17.76
C ILE A 318 2.44 12.06 -17.75
N HIS A 319 2.31 11.36 -16.61
CA HIS A 319 2.60 9.93 -16.51
C HIS A 319 1.80 9.09 -17.52
N PHE A 320 0.48 9.32 -17.66
CA PHE A 320 -0.35 8.60 -18.65
C PHE A 320 -0.09 9.04 -20.09
N LEU A 321 0.35 10.28 -20.34
CA LEU A 321 0.74 10.74 -21.67
C LEU A 321 2.09 10.15 -22.13
N CYS A 322 3.01 9.89 -21.20
CA CYS A 322 4.26 9.21 -21.50
C CYS A 322 4.10 7.69 -21.65
N LEU A 323 3.22 7.06 -20.85
CA LEU A 323 3.08 5.60 -20.78
C LEU A 323 1.89 5.10 -21.61
N THR A 324 2.06 5.13 -22.93
CA THR A 324 1.04 4.72 -23.90
C THR A 324 1.17 3.27 -24.39
N ASN A 325 2.32 2.62 -24.24
CA ASN A 325 2.55 1.24 -24.73
C ASN A 325 2.31 0.19 -23.63
N PRO A 326 1.89 -1.05 -23.96
CA PRO A 326 1.86 -2.17 -23.02
C PRO A 326 3.24 -2.49 -22.40
N GLY A 327 3.22 -3.16 -21.25
CA GLY A 327 4.41 -3.47 -20.46
C GLY A 327 4.05 -3.97 -19.06
N GLU A 328 4.98 -4.70 -18.44
CA GLU A 328 4.90 -5.52 -17.20
C GLU A 328 3.96 -5.09 -16.05
N GLY A 329 3.55 -3.82 -15.95
CA GLY A 329 2.57 -3.35 -14.96
C GLY A 329 1.11 -3.32 -15.45
N ASP A 330 0.84 -3.56 -16.73
CA ASP A 330 -0.51 -3.52 -17.33
C ASP A 330 -1.44 -4.60 -16.75
N GLY A 331 -0.92 -5.80 -16.51
CA GLY A 331 -1.61 -6.90 -15.83
C GLY A 331 -2.04 -6.60 -14.38
N PHE A 332 -1.66 -5.48 -13.77
CA PHE A 332 -2.25 -5.05 -12.49
C PHE A 332 -3.56 -4.25 -12.66
N MET A 333 -3.82 -3.73 -13.86
CA MET A 333 -4.97 -2.90 -14.21
C MET A 333 -6.11 -3.71 -14.85
N SER A 334 -7.29 -3.14 -14.92
CA SER A 334 -8.47 -3.64 -15.63
C SER A 334 -8.25 -3.70 -17.16
N SER A 335 -9.04 -4.51 -17.86
CA SER A 335 -9.01 -4.52 -19.32
C SER A 335 -9.49 -3.18 -19.91
N GLU A 336 -10.39 -2.46 -19.23
CA GLU A 336 -10.80 -1.08 -19.55
C GLU A 336 -9.63 -0.09 -19.49
N PHE A 337 -8.67 -0.26 -18.57
CA PHE A 337 -7.43 0.51 -18.56
C PHE A 337 -6.50 0.06 -19.70
N GLN A 338 -6.32 -1.26 -19.87
CA GLN A 338 -5.42 -1.84 -20.87
C GLN A 338 -5.81 -1.48 -22.31
N SER A 339 -7.11 -1.32 -22.60
CA SER A 339 -7.61 -0.88 -23.93
C SER A 339 -7.15 0.53 -24.30
N THR A 340 -6.82 1.37 -23.32
CA THR A 340 -6.27 2.72 -23.54
C THR A 340 -4.75 2.76 -23.76
N LEU A 341 -4.10 1.60 -23.83
CA LEU A 341 -2.71 1.45 -24.25
C LEU A 341 -2.66 1.00 -25.72
N ASN A 342 -1.52 1.23 -26.39
CA ASN A 342 -1.19 0.81 -27.75
C ASN A 342 -1.01 -0.73 -27.86
N SER A 343 -1.86 -1.51 -27.20
CA SER A 343 -2.02 -2.92 -27.49
C SER A 343 -2.58 -3.05 -28.91
N LYS A 344 -1.99 -3.90 -29.75
CA LYS A 344 -2.49 -4.14 -31.11
C LYS A 344 -3.79 -4.98 -31.14
N GLY A 345 -4.39 -5.25 -29.98
CA GLY A 345 -5.21 -6.45 -29.73
C GLY A 345 -6.43 -6.26 -28.82
N MET A 346 -6.97 -5.05 -28.73
CA MET A 346 -8.37 -4.82 -28.31
C MET A 346 -9.12 -4.14 -29.46
N GLN A 347 -9.25 -4.89 -30.56
CA GLN A 347 -10.13 -4.55 -31.69
C GLN A 347 -11.59 -4.70 -31.29
N ASP A 348 -12.50 -4.04 -32.00
CA ASP A 348 -13.94 -4.21 -31.77
C ASP A 348 -14.36 -5.63 -32.16
N VAL A 349 -14.95 -6.36 -31.21
CA VAL A 349 -15.28 -7.79 -31.34
C VAL A 349 -16.80 -8.00 -31.45
N PRO A 350 -17.27 -9.01 -32.23
CA PRO A 350 -18.70 -9.32 -32.34
C PRO A 350 -19.38 -9.49 -30.99
N ALA A 351 -20.46 -8.75 -30.80
CA ALA A 351 -21.11 -8.55 -29.51
C ALA A 351 -21.93 -9.75 -29.06
N ASP A 352 -22.70 -10.37 -29.95
CA ASP A 352 -23.51 -11.54 -29.63
C ASP A 352 -22.74 -12.85 -29.76
N ILE A 353 -22.96 -13.76 -28.83
CA ILE A 353 -22.30 -15.07 -28.79
C ILE A 353 -23.31 -16.16 -29.19
N LEU A 354 -22.89 -17.00 -30.14
CA LEU A 354 -23.67 -18.08 -30.74
C LEU A 354 -23.13 -19.44 -30.30
N MET A 355 -23.93 -20.50 -30.44
CA MET A 355 -23.40 -21.86 -30.29
C MET A 355 -22.33 -22.12 -31.37
N GLY A 356 -21.20 -22.71 -31.01
CA GLY A 356 -20.03 -22.81 -31.90
C GLY A 356 -19.18 -21.54 -32.01
N SER A 357 -19.49 -20.47 -31.29
CA SER A 357 -18.56 -19.34 -31.11
C SER A 357 -17.24 -19.83 -30.50
N ARG A 358 -16.14 -19.28 -31.02
CA ARG A 358 -14.76 -19.45 -30.54
C ARG A 358 -14.46 -18.25 -29.65
N VAL A 359 -14.30 -18.49 -28.35
CA VAL A 359 -14.25 -17.42 -27.35
C VAL A 359 -13.00 -17.50 -26.49
N THR A 360 -12.54 -16.35 -26.00
CA THR A 360 -11.63 -16.29 -24.84
C THR A 360 -12.42 -15.88 -23.61
N ILE A 361 -12.34 -16.65 -22.53
CA ILE A 361 -13.08 -16.42 -21.28
C ILE A 361 -12.11 -15.86 -20.24
N ARG A 362 -12.41 -14.70 -19.66
CA ARG A 362 -11.57 -13.99 -18.69
C ARG A 362 -12.25 -13.93 -17.33
N HIS A 363 -11.49 -14.17 -16.26
CA HIS A 363 -12.00 -14.07 -14.89
C HIS A 363 -12.11 -12.60 -14.44
N VAL A 364 -13.12 -12.25 -13.63
CA VAL A 364 -13.42 -10.85 -13.28
C VAL A 364 -12.56 -10.31 -12.14
N ASN A 365 -12.33 -11.08 -11.07
CA ASN A 365 -11.76 -10.55 -9.82
C ASN A 365 -10.25 -10.81 -9.63
N THR A 366 -9.61 -11.59 -10.50
CA THR A 366 -8.18 -11.90 -10.41
C THR A 366 -7.45 -11.62 -11.71
N GLN A 367 -6.18 -11.21 -11.58
CA GLN A 367 -5.32 -10.89 -12.71
C GLN A 367 -4.64 -12.12 -13.33
N GLY A 368 -5.06 -13.33 -12.93
CA GLY A 368 -4.70 -14.57 -13.63
C GLY A 368 -5.15 -14.57 -15.08
N GLY A 369 -6.16 -13.79 -15.48
CA GLY A 369 -6.50 -13.56 -16.89
C GLY A 369 -7.49 -14.56 -17.48
N TYR A 370 -7.07 -15.27 -18.54
CA TYR A 370 -7.94 -16.12 -19.36
C TYR A 370 -7.94 -17.57 -18.89
N LEU A 371 -9.10 -18.22 -19.00
CA LEU A 371 -9.24 -19.68 -18.85
C LEU A 371 -8.37 -20.36 -19.91
N HIS A 372 -7.39 -21.13 -19.46
CA HIS A 372 -6.29 -21.64 -20.27
C HIS A 372 -6.10 -23.14 -20.05
N SER A 373 -5.62 -23.84 -21.06
CA SER A 373 -5.22 -25.24 -20.95
C SER A 373 -4.09 -25.56 -21.92
N HIS A 374 -3.18 -26.44 -21.55
CA HIS A 374 -2.03 -26.82 -22.38
C HIS A 374 -1.71 -28.31 -22.16
N PRO A 375 -0.91 -28.98 -23.02
CA PRO A 375 -0.70 -30.44 -22.98
C PRO A 375 0.02 -31.04 -21.74
N LEU A 376 0.14 -30.30 -20.64
CA LEU A 376 0.68 -30.79 -19.37
C LEU A 376 -0.44 -31.40 -18.53
N MET A 377 -0.10 -32.40 -17.72
CA MET A 377 -1.03 -33.11 -16.84
C MET A 377 -0.80 -32.70 -15.38
N TYR A 378 -1.80 -32.82 -14.51
CA TYR A 378 -1.60 -32.67 -13.06
C TYR A 378 -0.67 -33.78 -12.53
N PRO A 379 0.28 -33.50 -11.61
CA PRO A 379 1.15 -34.52 -11.03
C PRO A 379 0.41 -35.41 -10.01
N THR A 380 -0.60 -34.83 -9.36
CA THR A 380 -1.47 -35.44 -8.34
C THR A 380 -2.92 -35.35 -8.81
N GLY A 381 -3.90 -35.53 -7.90
CA GLY A 381 -5.32 -35.45 -8.24
C GLY A 381 -5.73 -36.47 -9.31
N SER A 382 -6.50 -36.01 -10.31
CA SER A 382 -6.98 -36.87 -11.39
C SER A 382 -5.92 -37.28 -12.41
N LYS A 383 -4.77 -36.58 -12.43
CA LYS A 383 -3.72 -36.67 -13.46
C LYS A 383 -4.21 -36.42 -14.89
N GLN A 384 -5.34 -35.74 -15.04
CA GLN A 384 -5.83 -35.23 -16.33
C GLN A 384 -5.08 -33.94 -16.73
N GLN A 385 -5.44 -33.36 -17.89
CA GLN A 385 -4.76 -32.18 -18.42
C GLN A 385 -5.11 -30.93 -17.59
N GLN A 386 -4.13 -30.05 -17.39
CA GLN A 386 -4.25 -28.90 -16.49
C GLN A 386 -5.25 -27.85 -17.02
N ILE A 387 -6.02 -27.25 -16.12
CA ILE A 387 -6.76 -26.01 -16.34
C ILE A 387 -6.19 -24.93 -15.43
N THR A 388 -5.97 -23.75 -15.99
CA THR A 388 -5.31 -22.65 -15.30
C THR A 388 -5.92 -21.31 -15.72
N LEU A 389 -5.46 -20.26 -15.06
CA LEU A 389 -5.60 -18.88 -15.51
C LEU A 389 -4.24 -18.36 -16.00
N TYR A 390 -4.18 -17.97 -17.28
CA TYR A 390 -2.99 -17.39 -17.93
C TYR A 390 -3.20 -15.91 -18.31
N PRO A 391 -2.30 -14.97 -17.94
CA PRO A 391 -2.56 -13.54 -18.06
C PRO A 391 -2.46 -12.96 -19.47
N HIS A 392 -1.77 -13.65 -20.39
CA HIS A 392 -1.47 -13.17 -21.74
C HIS A 392 -2.40 -13.80 -22.80
N LYS A 393 -2.50 -13.17 -23.98
CA LYS A 393 -3.29 -13.71 -25.10
C LYS A 393 -2.50 -14.80 -25.81
N ASP A 394 -3.12 -15.97 -25.96
CA ASP A 394 -2.55 -17.20 -26.50
C ASP A 394 -3.66 -18.01 -27.20
N ASP A 395 -3.31 -18.86 -28.16
CA ASP A 395 -4.29 -19.74 -28.83
C ASP A 395 -4.82 -20.82 -27.87
N ASN A 396 -4.05 -21.17 -26.83
CA ASN A 396 -4.43 -22.01 -25.69
C ASN A 396 -5.42 -21.35 -24.71
N ASN A 397 -5.95 -20.17 -25.07
CA ASN A 397 -7.07 -19.53 -24.37
C ASN A 397 -8.42 -19.70 -25.13
N ILE A 398 -8.43 -20.37 -26.30
CA ILE A 398 -9.58 -20.40 -27.21
C ILE A 398 -10.47 -21.62 -26.93
N TRP A 399 -11.69 -21.33 -26.50
CA TRP A 399 -12.74 -22.31 -26.21
C TRP A 399 -13.85 -22.24 -27.24
N LEU A 400 -14.22 -23.38 -27.81
CA LEU A 400 -15.42 -23.55 -28.63
C LEU A 400 -16.60 -23.88 -27.71
N LEU A 401 -17.72 -23.17 -27.84
CA LEU A 401 -18.92 -23.42 -27.03
C LEU A 401 -19.83 -24.43 -27.72
N GLU A 402 -19.90 -25.66 -27.21
CA GLU A 402 -20.81 -26.71 -27.69
C GLU A 402 -22.06 -26.81 -26.78
N ASN A 403 -23.21 -27.23 -27.34
CA ASN A 403 -24.40 -27.54 -26.56
C ASN A 403 -24.29 -28.95 -25.92
N GLN A 404 -25.22 -29.32 -25.05
CA GLN A 404 -25.32 -30.68 -24.48
C GLN A 404 -25.45 -31.77 -25.54
N THR A 405 -26.20 -31.52 -26.62
CA THR A 405 -26.38 -32.43 -27.77
C THR A 405 -25.81 -31.82 -29.05
N GLN A 406 -25.44 -32.64 -30.03
CA GLN A 406 -25.15 -32.15 -31.39
C GLN A 406 -26.42 -31.56 -32.04
N PRO A 407 -26.29 -30.62 -33.00
CA PRO A 407 -27.45 -30.08 -33.71
C PRO A 407 -28.00 -31.10 -34.71
N LEU A 408 -29.31 -31.06 -34.93
CA LEU A 408 -29.97 -31.94 -35.90
C LEU A 408 -29.98 -31.31 -37.29
N GLY A 409 -29.77 -32.13 -38.32
CA GLY A 409 -29.94 -31.76 -39.72
C GLY A 409 -31.40 -31.67 -40.14
N ILE A 410 -31.62 -31.29 -41.40
CA ILE A 410 -32.97 -31.19 -42.02
C ILE A 410 -33.64 -32.58 -42.13
N ASP A 411 -32.84 -33.65 -42.09
CA ASP A 411 -33.23 -35.06 -42.02
C ASP A 411 -33.48 -35.58 -40.58
N GLY A 412 -33.32 -34.73 -39.58
CA GLY A 412 -33.46 -35.07 -38.15
C GLY A 412 -32.30 -35.88 -37.57
N GLN A 413 -31.19 -36.07 -38.30
CA GLN A 413 -30.01 -36.79 -37.80
C GLN A 413 -29.00 -35.84 -37.15
N PRO A 414 -28.22 -36.27 -36.13
CA PRO A 414 -27.20 -35.43 -35.53
C PRO A 414 -26.06 -35.13 -36.52
N ILE A 415 -25.76 -33.85 -36.71
CA ILE A 415 -24.59 -33.39 -37.45
C ILE A 415 -23.39 -33.53 -36.51
N ASN A 416 -22.56 -34.56 -36.73
CA ASN A 416 -21.46 -34.89 -35.85
C ASN A 416 -20.20 -34.04 -36.11
N GLY A 417 -19.45 -33.77 -35.03
CA GLY A 417 -18.17 -33.05 -35.05
C GLY A 417 -18.28 -31.59 -34.62
N THR A 418 -17.18 -31.07 -34.07
CA THR A 418 -17.08 -29.71 -33.49
C THR A 418 -17.53 -28.59 -34.44
N SER A 419 -17.33 -28.80 -35.75
CA SER A 419 -17.68 -27.83 -36.78
C SER A 419 -19.16 -27.78 -37.17
N ALA A 420 -20.01 -28.67 -36.63
CA ALA A 420 -21.43 -28.77 -36.96
C ALA A 420 -22.19 -27.43 -36.83
N TRP A 421 -21.88 -26.66 -35.79
CA TRP A 421 -22.52 -25.38 -35.46
C TRP A 421 -22.25 -24.26 -36.48
N ASN A 422 -21.14 -24.30 -37.21
CA ASN A 422 -20.77 -23.24 -38.16
C ASN A 422 -21.72 -23.18 -39.38
N ASN A 423 -22.31 -24.32 -39.75
CA ASN A 423 -23.00 -24.53 -41.02
C ASN A 423 -24.53 -24.63 -40.90
N LEU A 424 -25.10 -24.33 -39.72
CA LEU A 424 -26.55 -24.32 -39.52
C LEU A 424 -27.19 -23.08 -40.20
N PRO A 425 -28.41 -23.18 -40.74
CA PRO A 425 -29.08 -22.03 -41.39
C PRO A 425 -29.46 -20.92 -40.40
N GLU A 426 -29.66 -21.25 -39.12
CA GLU A 426 -29.84 -20.31 -38.02
C GLU A 426 -29.19 -20.91 -36.76
N THR A 427 -28.08 -20.35 -36.30
CA THR A 427 -27.36 -20.84 -35.11
C THR A 427 -27.86 -20.12 -33.85
N PRO A 428 -28.23 -20.84 -32.77
CA PRO A 428 -28.91 -20.23 -31.62
C PRO A 428 -27.96 -19.41 -30.73
N TYR A 429 -28.48 -18.29 -30.22
CA TYR A 429 -27.87 -17.50 -29.15
C TYR A 429 -27.81 -18.26 -27.82
N ILE A 430 -26.73 -18.08 -27.07
CA ILE A 430 -26.59 -18.68 -25.72
C ILE A 430 -27.32 -17.80 -24.69
N LYS A 431 -28.45 -18.30 -24.15
CA LYS A 431 -29.29 -17.60 -23.16
C LYS A 431 -28.93 -17.97 -21.71
N ASP A 432 -29.42 -17.17 -20.77
CA ASP A 432 -29.40 -17.49 -19.35
C ASP A 432 -29.99 -18.89 -19.07
N GLY A 433 -29.31 -19.70 -18.27
CA GLY A 433 -29.69 -21.09 -17.98
C GLY A 433 -29.25 -22.14 -19.02
N ALA A 434 -28.62 -21.76 -20.14
CA ALA A 434 -28.14 -22.72 -21.15
C ALA A 434 -27.03 -23.64 -20.59
N ILE A 435 -27.04 -24.92 -21.00
CA ILE A 435 -26.03 -25.91 -20.64
C ILE A 435 -25.02 -26.02 -21.79
N LEU A 436 -23.73 -25.82 -21.47
CA LEU A 436 -22.63 -25.86 -22.41
C LEU A 436 -21.64 -26.98 -22.07
N ARG A 437 -20.97 -27.47 -23.10
CA ARG A 437 -19.64 -28.10 -23.02
C ARG A 437 -18.64 -27.10 -23.59
N LEU A 438 -17.53 -26.86 -22.88
CA LEU A 438 -16.48 -25.95 -23.34
C LEU A 438 -15.33 -26.78 -23.91
N TYR A 439 -15.11 -26.70 -25.22
CA TYR A 439 -14.14 -27.52 -25.95
C TYR A 439 -12.87 -26.70 -26.28
N HIS A 440 -11.73 -27.12 -25.74
CA HIS A 440 -10.42 -26.50 -25.97
C HIS A 440 -9.87 -26.92 -27.34
N LEU A 441 -9.77 -25.96 -28.27
CA LEU A 441 -9.42 -26.26 -29.67
C LEU A 441 -8.01 -26.87 -29.83
N PRO A 442 -6.91 -26.33 -29.25
CA PRO A 442 -5.55 -26.85 -29.49
C PRO A 442 -5.27 -28.27 -28.99
N THR A 443 -6.04 -28.79 -28.04
CA THR A 443 -5.80 -30.11 -27.43
C THR A 443 -6.96 -31.09 -27.60
N HIS A 444 -8.04 -30.69 -28.27
CA HIS A 444 -9.23 -31.51 -28.52
C HIS A 444 -9.88 -32.11 -27.25
N ARG A 445 -9.95 -31.31 -26.17
CA ARG A 445 -10.46 -31.71 -24.84
C ARG A 445 -11.60 -30.82 -24.38
N ARG A 446 -12.37 -31.26 -23.39
CA ARG A 446 -13.43 -30.46 -22.75
C ARG A 446 -13.06 -30.05 -21.33
N LEU A 447 -13.53 -28.88 -20.92
CA LEU A 447 -13.53 -28.45 -19.52
C LEU A 447 -14.37 -29.44 -18.71
N HIS A 448 -13.81 -29.95 -17.62
CA HIS A 448 -14.33 -31.07 -16.85
C HIS A 448 -14.18 -30.78 -15.35
N SER A 449 -15.08 -31.31 -14.50
CA SER A 449 -14.88 -31.27 -13.04
C SER A 449 -15.51 -32.48 -12.35
N HIS A 450 -14.84 -32.97 -11.31
CA HIS A 450 -15.15 -34.22 -10.61
C HIS A 450 -14.96 -34.05 -9.10
N ASP A 451 -15.38 -35.03 -8.28
CA ASP A 451 -15.20 -35.00 -6.82
C ASP A 451 -13.78 -35.47 -6.43
N VAL A 452 -12.78 -34.72 -6.92
CA VAL A 452 -11.35 -34.86 -6.61
C VAL A 452 -10.85 -33.53 -6.04
N ARG A 453 -9.93 -33.54 -5.09
CA ARG A 453 -9.36 -32.31 -4.51
C ARG A 453 -8.38 -31.63 -5.47
N PRO A 454 -8.38 -30.28 -5.56
CA PRO A 454 -7.35 -29.53 -6.28
C PRO A 454 -5.93 -29.84 -5.76
N PRO A 455 -4.90 -29.77 -6.61
CA PRO A 455 -3.52 -30.16 -6.25
C PRO A 455 -2.77 -29.13 -5.38
N VAL A 456 -3.37 -27.97 -5.08
CA VAL A 456 -2.80 -26.96 -4.17
C VAL A 456 -3.83 -26.52 -3.14
N THR A 457 -5.04 -26.14 -3.56
CA THR A 457 -6.12 -25.78 -2.61
C THR A 457 -6.96 -27.00 -2.22
N GLU A 458 -6.46 -27.82 -1.31
CA GLU A 458 -7.12 -29.04 -0.78
C GLU A 458 -8.38 -28.77 0.09
N ALA A 459 -9.01 -27.59 -0.02
CA ALA A 459 -10.15 -27.20 0.82
C ALA A 459 -11.43 -28.00 0.46
N ASP A 460 -12.20 -28.42 1.48
CA ASP A 460 -13.29 -29.38 1.26
C ASP A 460 -14.43 -28.92 0.34
N TRP A 461 -14.59 -27.60 0.21
CA TRP A 461 -15.58 -26.94 -0.64
C TRP A 461 -15.06 -26.66 -2.06
N GLN A 462 -13.81 -27.02 -2.39
CA GLN A 462 -13.25 -26.91 -3.74
C GLN A 462 -12.97 -28.28 -4.35
N ASN A 463 -13.28 -28.38 -5.64
CA ASN A 463 -13.05 -29.54 -6.49
C ASN A 463 -12.07 -29.18 -7.62
N GLU A 464 -11.28 -30.15 -8.06
CA GLU A 464 -10.38 -30.03 -9.21
C GLU A 464 -11.17 -29.73 -10.50
N VAL A 465 -10.57 -28.94 -11.40
CA VAL A 465 -11.07 -28.66 -12.75
C VAL A 465 -9.98 -29.02 -13.74
N SER A 466 -10.34 -29.74 -14.79
CA SER A 466 -9.39 -30.41 -15.70
C SER A 466 -9.83 -30.32 -17.15
N ALA A 467 -8.93 -30.70 -18.06
CA ALA A 467 -9.24 -30.93 -19.47
C ALA A 467 -9.27 -32.44 -19.76
N TYR A 468 -10.46 -32.96 -20.09
CA TYR A 468 -10.71 -34.39 -20.32
C TYR A 468 -11.15 -34.70 -21.77
N GLY A 469 -11.18 -35.98 -22.13
CA GLY A 469 -11.51 -36.44 -23.48
C GLY A 469 -10.36 -36.35 -24.50
N TYR A 470 -10.73 -36.51 -25.77
CA TYR A 470 -9.85 -36.55 -26.94
C TYR A 470 -10.67 -36.26 -28.22
N GLU A 471 -10.01 -36.09 -29.37
CA GLU A 471 -10.70 -35.85 -30.64
C GLU A 471 -11.64 -37.01 -31.02
N GLY A 472 -12.90 -36.70 -31.34
CA GLY A 472 -13.93 -37.72 -31.61
C GLY A 472 -14.52 -38.40 -30.37
N PHE A 473 -14.12 -38.02 -29.15
CA PHE A 473 -14.86 -38.38 -27.94
C PHE A 473 -16.12 -37.50 -27.82
N ASP A 474 -17.28 -38.10 -27.53
CA ASP A 474 -18.53 -37.35 -27.32
C ASP A 474 -18.58 -36.57 -26.01
N GLY A 475 -17.68 -36.86 -25.06
CA GLY A 475 -17.73 -36.26 -23.72
C GLY A 475 -18.60 -37.06 -22.76
N ASP A 476 -18.65 -36.63 -21.51
CA ASP A 476 -19.52 -37.20 -20.48
C ASP A 476 -20.26 -36.11 -19.67
N ALA A 477 -21.04 -36.53 -18.67
CA ALA A 477 -21.90 -35.63 -17.92
C ALA A 477 -21.14 -34.60 -17.06
N ASN A 478 -19.87 -34.85 -16.72
CA ASN A 478 -19.00 -33.93 -15.99
C ASN A 478 -18.39 -32.83 -16.90
N ASP A 479 -18.65 -32.87 -18.21
CA ASP A 479 -18.33 -31.77 -19.13
C ASP A 479 -19.43 -30.69 -19.16
N PHE A 480 -20.55 -30.87 -18.43
CA PHE A 480 -21.73 -30.00 -18.51
C PHE A 480 -21.68 -28.83 -17.52
N PHE A 481 -21.56 -27.60 -18.05
CA PHE A 481 -21.59 -26.35 -17.27
C PHE A 481 -22.78 -25.48 -17.69
N ARG A 482 -23.67 -25.17 -16.74
CA ARG A 482 -24.78 -24.23 -16.94
C ARG A 482 -24.31 -22.79 -16.82
N VAL A 483 -24.61 -21.97 -17.82
CA VAL A 483 -24.48 -20.52 -17.78
C VAL A 483 -25.54 -19.93 -16.86
N GLU A 484 -25.13 -19.09 -15.91
CA GLU A 484 -26.04 -18.30 -15.07
C GLU A 484 -25.62 -16.83 -15.12
N ILE A 485 -26.44 -15.99 -15.76
CA ILE A 485 -26.12 -14.57 -16.01
C ILE A 485 -26.39 -13.74 -14.75
N VAL A 486 -25.34 -13.10 -14.23
CA VAL A 486 -25.44 -12.29 -13.00
C VAL A 486 -25.90 -10.89 -13.37
N LYS A 487 -27.21 -10.73 -13.54
CA LYS A 487 -27.86 -9.54 -14.13
C LYS A 487 -27.47 -8.22 -13.45
N LYS A 488 -27.26 -8.21 -12.12
CA LYS A 488 -26.75 -7.06 -11.34
C LYS A 488 -25.27 -6.66 -11.64
N LYS A 489 -24.55 -7.44 -12.45
CA LYS A 489 -23.15 -7.21 -12.86
C LYS A 489 -22.95 -7.16 -14.38
N SER A 490 -23.90 -7.69 -15.16
CA SER A 490 -24.00 -7.41 -16.60
C SER A 490 -24.54 -6.00 -16.87
N LYS A 491 -24.20 -5.46 -18.05
CA LYS A 491 -24.86 -4.28 -18.64
C LYS A 491 -26.36 -4.53 -18.85
N GLY A 492 -27.18 -3.49 -18.70
CA GLY A 492 -28.64 -3.58 -18.87
C GLY A 492 -29.10 -3.99 -20.27
N GLY A 493 -30.34 -4.47 -20.38
CA GLY A 493 -30.93 -4.95 -21.62
C GLY A 493 -30.42 -6.33 -22.02
N VAL A 494 -30.10 -6.52 -23.31
CA VAL A 494 -29.85 -7.83 -23.94
C VAL A 494 -28.78 -8.68 -23.22
N ALA A 495 -27.76 -8.05 -22.61
CA ALA A 495 -26.70 -8.71 -21.84
C ALA A 495 -27.15 -9.26 -20.46
N GLN A 496 -28.43 -9.09 -20.08
CA GLN A 496 -29.08 -9.76 -18.95
C GLN A 496 -29.95 -10.96 -19.38
N GLU A 497 -30.08 -11.21 -20.69
CA GLU A 497 -30.90 -12.28 -21.28
C GLU A 497 -30.06 -13.32 -22.04
N ARG A 498 -29.04 -12.88 -22.79
CA ARG A 498 -28.10 -13.72 -23.53
C ARG A 498 -26.65 -13.31 -23.30
N LEU A 499 -25.73 -14.25 -23.52
CA LEU A 499 -24.30 -13.99 -23.50
C LEU A 499 -23.93 -13.00 -24.60
N ARG A 500 -23.31 -11.90 -24.18
CA ARG A 500 -22.66 -10.90 -25.02
C ARG A 500 -21.25 -10.58 -24.54
N THR A 501 -20.33 -10.49 -25.49
CA THR A 501 -18.90 -10.19 -25.33
C THR A 501 -18.71 -8.90 -24.53
N ILE A 502 -17.77 -8.89 -23.58
CA ILE A 502 -17.47 -7.80 -22.60
C ILE A 502 -18.64 -7.45 -21.66
N ASP A 503 -19.82 -7.16 -22.21
CA ASP A 503 -21.02 -6.64 -21.54
C ASP A 503 -21.64 -7.59 -20.49
N THR A 504 -21.48 -8.91 -20.66
CA THR A 504 -22.14 -9.93 -19.82
C THR A 504 -21.20 -10.52 -18.78
N LYS A 505 -21.59 -10.53 -17.50
CA LYS A 505 -20.86 -11.21 -16.43
C LYS A 505 -21.67 -12.41 -15.93
N PHE A 506 -21.10 -13.60 -15.97
CA PHE A 506 -21.82 -14.86 -15.73
C PHE A 506 -21.03 -15.83 -14.83
N LYS A 507 -21.73 -16.80 -14.27
CA LYS A 507 -21.17 -17.99 -13.61
C LYS A 507 -21.26 -19.19 -14.55
N LEU A 508 -20.33 -20.14 -14.42
CA LEU A 508 -20.41 -21.47 -15.01
C LEU A 508 -20.63 -22.47 -13.88
N VAL A 509 -21.86 -23.00 -13.76
CA VAL A 509 -22.27 -23.92 -12.69
C VAL A 509 -22.16 -25.35 -13.22
N HIS A 510 -21.27 -26.14 -12.65
CA HIS A 510 -21.10 -27.55 -13.03
C HIS A 510 -22.35 -28.35 -12.64
N ILE A 511 -22.94 -29.06 -13.61
CA ILE A 511 -24.25 -29.72 -13.42
C ILE A 511 -24.18 -30.85 -12.38
N MET A 512 -23.16 -31.71 -12.45
CA MET A 512 -23.16 -32.97 -11.69
C MET A 512 -22.84 -32.82 -10.21
N THR A 513 -22.11 -31.76 -9.82
CA THR A 513 -21.71 -31.52 -8.41
C THR A 513 -22.23 -30.19 -7.84
N GLY A 514 -22.92 -29.37 -8.64
CA GLY A 514 -23.51 -28.09 -8.24
C GLY A 514 -22.52 -26.97 -7.89
N CYS A 515 -21.22 -27.22 -8.00
CA CYS A 515 -20.18 -26.23 -7.76
C CYS A 515 -20.10 -25.20 -8.92
N VAL A 516 -19.44 -24.07 -8.67
CA VAL A 516 -19.26 -23.00 -9.66
C VAL A 516 -17.78 -22.88 -10.03
N LEU A 517 -17.48 -22.74 -11.32
CA LEU A 517 -16.13 -22.48 -11.81
C LEU A 517 -15.57 -21.22 -11.13
N PHE A 518 -14.42 -21.36 -10.47
CA PHE A 518 -13.91 -20.43 -9.47
C PHE A 518 -12.40 -20.22 -9.67
N SER A 519 -11.91 -19.03 -9.33
CA SER A 519 -10.47 -18.79 -9.22
C SER A 519 -10.12 -17.71 -8.20
N HIS A 520 -9.00 -17.92 -7.52
CA HIS A 520 -8.49 -17.12 -6.41
C HIS A 520 -6.99 -16.87 -6.60
N LYS A 521 -6.37 -16.06 -5.75
CA LYS A 521 -4.98 -15.59 -5.92
C LYS A 521 -3.89 -16.61 -5.55
N VAL A 522 -4.15 -17.91 -5.75
CA VAL A 522 -3.17 -18.98 -5.58
C VAL A 522 -2.52 -19.27 -6.93
N LYS A 523 -1.19 -19.26 -6.98
CA LYS A 523 -0.41 -19.79 -8.09
C LYS A 523 -0.22 -21.30 -7.89
N LEU A 524 -0.26 -22.04 -8.99
CA LEU A 524 0.28 -23.39 -9.04
C LEU A 524 1.82 -23.33 -9.08
N PRO A 525 2.55 -24.36 -8.60
CA PRO A 525 4.02 -24.41 -8.67
C PRO A 525 4.58 -24.51 -10.10
N ASP A 526 5.92 -24.59 -10.21
CA ASP A 526 6.70 -24.69 -11.44
C ASP A 526 6.17 -25.70 -12.48
N TRP A 527 5.55 -26.82 -12.03
CA TRP A 527 4.95 -27.84 -12.90
C TRP A 527 3.75 -27.36 -13.73
N ALA A 528 3.22 -26.17 -13.41
CA ALA A 528 2.22 -25.41 -14.15
C ALA A 528 2.71 -23.98 -14.49
N SER A 529 4.03 -23.77 -14.53
CA SER A 529 4.67 -22.49 -14.94
C SER A 529 4.16 -21.24 -14.18
N GLU A 530 3.95 -21.36 -12.86
CA GLU A 530 3.44 -20.29 -11.99
C GLU A 530 2.07 -19.70 -12.40
N GLN A 531 1.28 -20.40 -13.23
CA GLN A 531 -0.05 -19.96 -13.63
C GLN A 531 -1.05 -20.04 -12.46
N GLN A 532 -2.14 -19.28 -12.51
CA GLN A 532 -3.08 -19.17 -11.39
C GLN A 532 -4.07 -20.36 -11.37
N GLU A 533 -4.38 -20.89 -10.18
CA GLU A 533 -5.24 -22.08 -9.99
C GLU A 533 -6.70 -21.81 -10.39
N VAL A 534 -7.36 -22.82 -10.98
CA VAL A 534 -8.80 -22.84 -11.30
C VAL A 534 -9.41 -24.07 -10.64
N THR A 535 -10.54 -23.88 -9.96
CA THR A 535 -11.25 -24.93 -9.23
C THR A 535 -12.76 -24.81 -9.45
N CYS A 536 -13.54 -25.75 -8.92
CA CYS A 536 -14.99 -25.66 -8.90
C CYS A 536 -15.46 -25.61 -7.45
N ALA A 537 -16.00 -24.47 -7.03
CA ALA A 537 -16.29 -24.15 -5.64
C ALA A 537 -17.77 -24.33 -5.28
N LYS A 538 -18.04 -25.11 -4.24
CA LYS A 538 -19.35 -25.21 -3.56
C LYS A 538 -19.44 -24.03 -2.58
N GLY A 539 -20.31 -23.06 -2.83
CA GLY A 539 -20.43 -21.86 -1.98
C GLY A 539 -19.33 -20.79 -2.18
N GLY A 540 -18.57 -20.83 -3.28
CA GLY A 540 -17.52 -19.85 -3.58
C GLY A 540 -18.04 -18.40 -3.69
N SER A 541 -17.26 -17.44 -3.18
CA SER A 541 -17.63 -16.03 -3.14
C SER A 541 -17.89 -15.44 -4.53
N LEU A 542 -19.00 -14.70 -4.68
CA LEU A 542 -19.49 -14.23 -5.99
C LEU A 542 -18.41 -13.57 -6.88
N PRO A 543 -17.52 -12.67 -6.39
CA PRO A 543 -16.49 -12.08 -7.24
C PRO A 543 -15.50 -13.10 -7.85
N ASN A 544 -15.17 -14.17 -7.13
CA ASN A 544 -14.26 -15.23 -7.58
C ASN A 544 -14.94 -16.31 -8.43
N SER A 545 -16.25 -16.18 -8.66
CA SER A 545 -17.05 -17.07 -9.49
C SER A 545 -17.53 -16.38 -10.79
N LEU A 546 -17.13 -15.12 -11.01
CA LEU A 546 -17.60 -14.29 -12.12
C LEU A 546 -16.61 -14.32 -13.30
N TRP A 547 -17.15 -14.70 -14.45
CA TRP A 547 -16.45 -14.81 -15.72
C TRP A 547 -17.12 -13.91 -16.77
N TYR A 548 -16.38 -13.59 -17.83
CA TYR A 548 -16.93 -12.96 -19.02
C TYR A 548 -16.12 -13.34 -20.26
N ILE A 549 -16.70 -13.15 -21.43
CA ILE A 549 -16.03 -13.41 -22.71
C ILE A 549 -15.39 -12.11 -23.21
N GLU A 550 -14.08 -12.12 -23.46
CA GLU A 550 -13.35 -10.93 -23.95
C GLU A 550 -13.32 -10.88 -25.48
N SER A 551 -13.08 -12.01 -26.15
CA SER A 551 -13.13 -12.11 -27.61
C SER A 551 -14.07 -13.22 -28.07
N ASN A 552 -14.64 -13.04 -29.26
CA ASN A 552 -15.64 -13.91 -29.87
C ASN A 552 -15.42 -13.93 -31.39
N ASP A 553 -15.33 -15.11 -31.98
CA ASP A 553 -15.27 -15.34 -33.43
C ASP A 553 -16.25 -16.45 -33.83
N HIS A 554 -17.00 -16.24 -34.91
CA HIS A 554 -17.92 -17.24 -35.45
C HIS A 554 -18.16 -16.99 -36.95
N PRO A 555 -18.06 -18.01 -37.84
CA PRO A 555 -18.16 -17.81 -39.29
C PRO A 555 -19.43 -17.13 -39.81
N GLN A 556 -20.53 -17.17 -39.04
CA GLN A 556 -21.79 -16.50 -39.40
C GLN A 556 -21.88 -15.05 -38.91
N LEU A 557 -21.01 -14.63 -37.98
CA LEU A 557 -20.91 -13.24 -37.52
C LEU A 557 -20.03 -12.47 -38.51
N GLY A 558 -20.64 -12.09 -39.64
CA GLY A 558 -19.99 -11.35 -40.72
C GLY A 558 -19.47 -9.97 -40.30
N ALA A 559 -18.81 -9.28 -41.25
CA ALA A 559 -18.17 -7.98 -41.00
C ALA A 559 -19.12 -6.91 -40.42
N ASP A 560 -20.41 -7.00 -40.76
CA ASP A 560 -21.49 -6.09 -40.38
C ASP A 560 -22.17 -6.43 -39.03
N ALA A 561 -21.73 -7.49 -38.34
CA ALA A 561 -22.24 -7.82 -37.01
C ALA A 561 -21.98 -6.67 -36.02
N GLU A 562 -22.90 -6.46 -35.06
CA GLU A 562 -22.71 -5.50 -33.98
C GLU A 562 -21.41 -5.82 -33.22
N LYS A 563 -20.57 -4.81 -32.98
CA LYS A 563 -19.29 -4.96 -32.28
C LYS A 563 -19.25 -4.15 -31.01
N VAL A 564 -18.54 -4.67 -30.02
CA VAL A 564 -18.32 -4.05 -28.72
C VAL A 564 -16.84 -4.02 -28.39
N ASN A 565 -16.47 -3.07 -27.55
CA ASN A 565 -15.12 -2.89 -27.02
C ASN A 565 -15.26 -2.28 -25.61
N TYR A 566 -14.17 -2.25 -24.84
CA TYR A 566 -14.18 -1.70 -23.50
C TYR A 566 -14.47 -0.20 -23.49
N ARG A 567 -15.35 0.24 -22.58
CA ARG A 567 -15.61 1.67 -22.35
C ARG A 567 -14.31 2.36 -21.93
N ASN A 568 -13.88 3.38 -22.67
CA ASN A 568 -12.73 4.21 -22.29
C ASN A 568 -12.98 4.86 -20.91
N PRO A 569 -12.17 4.55 -19.87
CA PRO A 569 -12.35 5.08 -18.51
C PRO A 569 -11.95 6.57 -18.37
N GLY A 570 -11.32 7.16 -19.40
CA GLY A 570 -10.82 8.53 -19.38
C GLY A 570 -9.75 8.78 -18.32
N PHE A 571 -9.35 10.05 -18.15
CA PHE A 571 -8.30 10.41 -17.19
C PHE A 571 -8.67 10.02 -15.74
N PHE A 572 -9.88 10.38 -15.28
CA PHE A 572 -10.26 10.17 -13.89
C PHE A 572 -10.49 8.69 -13.53
N GLY A 573 -10.98 7.87 -14.47
CA GLY A 573 -11.06 6.42 -14.28
C GLY A 573 -9.66 5.81 -14.14
N LYS A 574 -8.77 6.03 -15.13
CA LYS A 574 -7.37 5.56 -15.06
C LYS A 574 -6.65 6.04 -13.80
N PHE A 575 -6.84 7.30 -13.42
CA PHE A 575 -6.26 7.88 -12.21
C PHE A 575 -6.73 7.17 -10.95
N TRP A 576 -8.05 7.06 -10.73
CA TRP A 576 -8.61 6.50 -9.50
C TRP A 576 -8.35 5.00 -9.38
N GLU A 577 -8.38 4.28 -10.49
CA GLU A 577 -7.95 2.89 -10.57
C GLU A 577 -6.48 2.72 -10.19
N LEU A 578 -5.57 3.50 -10.80
CA LEU A 578 -4.15 3.45 -10.45
C LEU A 578 -3.94 3.79 -8.97
N GLN A 579 -4.61 4.79 -8.39
CA GLN A 579 -4.49 5.08 -6.94
C GLN A 579 -4.92 3.86 -6.09
N LYS A 580 -6.00 3.16 -6.45
CA LYS A 580 -6.44 1.92 -5.76
C LYS A 580 -5.40 0.81 -5.87
N VAL A 581 -4.82 0.59 -7.05
CA VAL A 581 -3.79 -0.43 -7.28
C VAL A 581 -2.51 -0.08 -6.51
N MET A 582 -2.05 1.17 -6.59
CA MET A 582 -0.93 1.68 -5.79
C MET A 582 -1.14 1.43 -4.30
N TRP A 583 -2.34 1.71 -3.77
CA TRP A 583 -2.67 1.48 -2.36
C TRP A 583 -2.64 0.00 -1.99
N LYS A 584 -3.30 -0.84 -2.80
CA LYS A 584 -3.39 -2.30 -2.58
C LYS A 584 -2.02 -2.97 -2.62
N THR A 585 -1.15 -2.56 -3.53
CA THR A 585 0.24 -3.05 -3.60
C THR A 585 1.09 -2.50 -2.44
N ASN A 586 0.97 -1.21 -2.10
CA ASN A 586 1.72 -0.59 -1.01
C ASN A 586 1.42 -1.25 0.35
N ALA A 587 0.15 -1.59 0.61
CA ALA A 587 -0.28 -2.37 1.77
C ALA A 587 0.11 -3.87 1.70
N GLY A 588 0.31 -4.41 0.49
CA GLY A 588 0.69 -5.80 0.27
C GLY A 588 2.19 -6.10 0.37
N LEU A 589 3.06 -5.08 0.49
CA LEU A 589 4.51 -5.23 0.68
C LEU A 589 4.85 -5.66 2.12
N VAL A 590 4.44 -6.87 2.49
CA VAL A 590 4.62 -7.45 3.83
C VAL A 590 5.90 -8.30 3.97
N GLU A 591 6.54 -8.64 2.86
CA GLU A 591 7.74 -9.49 2.82
C GLU A 591 8.94 -8.82 3.53
N SER A 592 9.65 -9.60 4.34
CA SER A 592 10.85 -9.17 5.06
C SER A 592 12.08 -9.19 4.15
N HIS A 593 13.06 -8.35 4.45
CA HIS A 593 14.29 -8.24 3.68
C HIS A 593 15.48 -8.08 4.62
N ALA A 594 16.62 -8.68 4.26
CA ALA A 594 17.80 -8.75 5.12
C ALA A 594 18.34 -7.38 5.61
N TRP A 595 17.94 -6.29 4.97
CA TRP A 595 18.30 -4.90 5.31
C TRP A 595 17.11 -4.01 5.70
N ASP A 596 15.94 -4.59 6.01
CA ASP A 596 14.81 -3.84 6.58
C ASP A 596 15.11 -3.33 8.00
N SER A 597 14.33 -2.36 8.45
CA SER A 597 14.47 -1.76 9.78
C SER A 597 13.18 -1.10 10.26
N ARG A 598 12.85 -1.31 11.53
CA ARG A 598 11.64 -0.79 12.20
C ARG A 598 11.88 0.59 12.84
N PRO A 599 10.81 1.41 13.05
CA PRO A 599 10.94 2.82 13.44
C PRO A 599 11.81 3.07 14.68
N GLU A 600 11.65 2.27 15.72
CA GLU A 600 12.38 2.39 17.00
C GLU A 600 13.91 2.23 16.86
N ALA A 601 14.39 1.61 15.78
CA ALA A 601 15.82 1.53 15.46
C ALA A 601 16.40 2.82 14.89
N TRP A 602 15.55 3.72 14.34
CA TRP A 602 16.02 4.87 13.55
C TRP A 602 16.59 6.01 14.40
N PRO A 603 15.95 6.58 15.45
CA PRO A 603 16.49 7.74 16.17
C PRO A 603 17.81 7.46 16.90
N ILE A 604 18.06 6.20 17.27
CA ILE A 604 19.32 5.76 17.88
C ILE A 604 20.40 5.33 16.85
N LEU A 605 20.05 5.26 15.56
CA LEU A 605 20.91 4.79 14.47
C LEU A 605 21.45 3.37 14.73
N ARG A 606 20.57 2.42 15.08
CA ARG A 606 20.96 1.06 15.51
C ARG A 606 21.67 0.25 14.41
N ARG A 607 21.21 0.39 13.16
CA ARG A 607 21.69 -0.32 11.95
C ARG A 607 21.43 0.58 10.73
N GLY A 608 22.26 0.48 9.69
CA GLY A 608 22.07 1.13 8.40
C GLY A 608 21.52 0.18 7.32
N ILE A 609 21.78 0.50 6.06
CA ILE A 609 21.37 -0.31 4.89
C ILE A 609 22.59 -0.47 3.97
N ASN A 610 22.98 -1.70 3.63
CA ASN A 610 23.99 -1.91 2.58
C ASN A 610 23.40 -1.59 1.20
N PHE A 611 24.12 -0.81 0.40
CA PHE A 611 23.66 -0.30 -0.89
C PHE A 611 24.43 -0.92 -2.07
N TRP A 612 25.73 -1.18 -1.93
CA TRP A 612 26.58 -1.72 -3.01
C TRP A 612 27.91 -2.22 -2.45
N GLY A 613 28.50 -3.26 -3.05
CA GLY A 613 29.84 -3.73 -2.75
C GLY A 613 30.53 -4.34 -3.96
N ARG A 614 31.71 -3.84 -4.34
CA ARG A 614 32.54 -4.35 -5.45
C ARG A 614 33.98 -3.84 -5.30
N GLN A 615 34.98 -4.58 -5.79
CA GLN A 615 36.40 -4.14 -5.84
C GLN A 615 36.94 -3.56 -4.50
N HIS A 616 36.69 -4.27 -3.40
CA HIS A 616 37.10 -3.86 -2.04
C HIS A 616 36.61 -2.47 -1.61
N ARG A 617 35.43 -2.06 -2.08
CA ARG A 617 34.73 -0.83 -1.72
C ARG A 617 33.26 -1.16 -1.45
N GLN A 618 32.62 -0.40 -0.57
CA GLN A 618 31.17 -0.52 -0.31
C GLN A 618 30.52 0.85 -0.22
N VAL A 619 29.23 0.92 -0.57
CA VAL A 619 28.34 2.04 -0.23
C VAL A 619 27.34 1.53 0.80
N TYR A 620 27.24 2.21 1.93
CA TYR A 620 26.37 1.83 3.04
C TYR A 620 25.66 3.09 3.58
N LEU A 621 24.33 3.05 3.63
CA LEU A 621 23.52 4.16 4.11
C LEU A 621 23.52 4.18 5.64
N MET A 622 24.25 5.14 6.17
CA MET A 622 24.35 5.46 7.60
C MET A 622 24.48 6.98 7.73
N GLY A 623 23.83 7.56 8.73
CA GLY A 623 23.96 8.99 9.03
C GLY A 623 25.15 9.32 9.92
N ASN A 624 25.39 10.62 10.11
CA ASN A 624 26.41 11.14 11.01
C ASN A 624 25.92 11.03 12.47
N PRO A 625 26.48 10.14 13.32
CA PRO A 625 25.89 9.84 14.63
C PRO A 625 25.77 11.06 15.54
N ILE A 626 26.70 12.03 15.44
CA ILE A 626 26.67 13.23 16.27
C ILE A 626 25.50 14.15 15.90
N ILE A 627 25.23 14.33 14.60
CA ILE A 627 24.07 15.10 14.11
C ILE A 627 22.77 14.37 14.49
N TRP A 628 22.75 13.05 14.30
CA TRP A 628 21.57 12.21 14.46
C TRP A 628 21.11 12.11 15.93
N TRP A 629 22.05 11.88 16.85
CA TRP A 629 21.77 11.81 18.28
C TRP A 629 21.52 13.20 18.87
N SER A 630 22.17 14.28 18.41
CA SER A 630 21.89 15.63 18.90
C SER A 630 20.52 16.15 18.45
N ALA A 631 20.11 15.83 17.22
CA ALA A 631 18.77 16.09 16.69
C ALA A 631 17.71 15.33 17.51
N THR A 632 17.94 14.05 17.78
CA THR A 632 17.05 13.22 18.61
C THR A 632 16.98 13.72 20.06
N ALA A 633 18.12 14.12 20.65
CA ALA A 633 18.17 14.68 22.00
C ALA A 633 17.45 16.04 22.10
N ALA A 634 17.46 16.87 21.06
CA ALA A 634 16.69 18.12 21.02
C ALA A 634 15.17 17.88 21.02
N VAL A 635 14.70 16.86 20.29
CA VAL A 635 13.30 16.41 20.33
C VAL A 635 12.92 15.96 21.74
N VAL A 636 13.72 15.09 22.36
CA VAL A 636 13.48 14.60 23.74
C VAL A 636 13.47 15.76 24.75
N LEU A 637 14.43 16.69 24.65
CA LEU A 637 14.49 17.88 25.50
C LEU A 637 13.24 18.75 25.37
N TYR A 638 12.73 18.94 24.15
CA TYR A 638 11.47 19.66 23.94
C TYR A 638 10.27 18.92 24.53
N VAL A 639 10.17 17.59 24.38
CA VAL A 639 9.07 16.81 24.96
C VAL A 639 9.07 16.90 26.50
N LEU A 640 10.24 16.80 27.12
CA LEU A 640 10.40 16.99 28.58
C LEU A 640 10.04 18.42 29.00
N PHE A 641 10.52 19.43 28.27
CA PHE A 641 10.11 20.83 28.47
C PHE A 641 8.58 20.98 28.39
N LYS A 642 7.94 20.40 27.37
CA LYS A 642 6.50 20.54 27.14
C LYS A 642 5.67 19.91 28.24
N GLY A 643 6.06 18.73 28.72
CA GLY A 643 5.44 18.10 29.89
C GLY A 643 5.53 18.97 31.14
N ILE A 644 6.72 19.51 31.43
CA ILE A 644 6.94 20.43 32.57
C ILE A 644 6.15 21.73 32.38
N ALA A 645 6.09 22.29 31.17
CA ALA A 645 5.36 23.51 30.85
C ALA A 645 3.84 23.34 31.03
N ILE A 646 3.27 22.20 30.64
CA ILE A 646 1.85 21.87 30.86
C ILE A 646 1.56 21.74 32.37
N LEU A 647 2.41 21.02 33.12
CA LEU A 647 2.25 20.89 34.58
C LEU A 647 2.35 22.24 35.31
N ARG A 648 3.26 23.13 34.89
CA ARG A 648 3.40 24.48 35.44
C ARG A 648 2.25 25.41 35.04
N TRP A 649 1.73 25.29 33.82
CA TRP A 649 0.54 26.02 33.37
C TRP A 649 -0.70 25.62 34.18
N GLN A 650 -0.92 24.31 34.39
CA GLN A 650 -1.99 23.80 35.25
C GLN A 650 -1.84 24.24 36.71
N ARG A 651 -0.60 24.46 37.19
CA ARG A 651 -0.29 25.06 38.50
C ARG A 651 -0.23 26.60 38.48
N SER A 652 -0.75 27.23 37.43
CA SER A 652 -0.87 28.69 37.26
C SER A 652 0.44 29.48 37.41
N CYS A 653 1.60 28.88 37.07
CA CYS A 653 2.91 29.54 37.18
C CYS A 653 3.15 30.71 36.18
N ASN A 654 2.21 30.95 35.25
CA ASN A 654 2.19 32.06 34.29
C ASN A 654 3.43 32.20 33.39
N ASP A 655 4.15 31.10 33.10
CA ASP A 655 5.39 31.12 32.31
C ASP A 655 5.21 31.71 30.89
N TYR A 656 4.04 31.50 30.27
CA TYR A 656 3.70 32.01 28.94
C TYR A 656 3.57 33.55 28.85
N ALA A 657 3.55 34.27 29.97
CA ALA A 657 3.68 35.73 29.98
C ALA A 657 5.09 36.20 29.58
N ASN A 658 6.09 35.31 29.56
CA ASN A 658 7.42 35.59 29.02
C ASN A 658 7.46 35.26 27.51
N PRO A 659 7.68 36.25 26.62
CA PRO A 659 7.73 36.01 25.18
C PRO A 659 8.81 34.99 24.78
N ILE A 660 9.94 34.89 25.49
CA ILE A 660 10.99 33.91 25.17
C ILE A 660 10.50 32.47 25.43
N PHE A 661 9.70 32.27 26.47
CA PHE A 661 9.10 30.96 26.78
C PHE A 661 8.02 30.60 25.74
N LYS A 662 7.12 31.55 25.45
CA LYS A 662 6.07 31.42 24.43
C LYS A 662 6.64 31.15 23.03
N ARG A 663 7.73 31.83 22.63
CA ARG A 663 8.42 31.58 21.35
C ARG A 663 9.19 30.26 21.34
N PHE A 664 9.82 29.83 22.44
CA PHE A 664 10.49 28.51 22.48
C PHE A 664 9.47 27.38 22.25
N ASP A 665 8.35 27.45 22.98
CA ASP A 665 7.26 26.47 22.87
C ASP A 665 6.70 26.39 21.45
N TYR A 666 6.41 27.55 20.83
CA TYR A 666 5.87 27.61 19.47
C TYR A 666 6.89 27.22 18.39
N GLU A 667 8.07 27.86 18.36
CA GLU A 667 9.05 27.67 17.29
C GLU A 667 9.61 26.24 17.28
N VAL A 668 10.00 25.71 18.45
CA VAL A 668 10.49 24.31 18.55
C VAL A 668 9.33 23.33 18.41
N GLY A 669 8.15 23.64 18.95
CA GLY A 669 6.96 22.79 18.87
C GLY A 669 6.45 22.57 17.46
N THR A 670 6.46 23.59 16.59
CA THR A 670 6.13 23.42 15.16
C THR A 670 7.08 22.45 14.46
N SER A 671 8.39 22.52 14.73
CA SER A 671 9.39 21.59 14.19
C SER A 671 9.23 20.18 14.74
N VAL A 672 9.00 20.02 16.06
CA VAL A 672 8.81 18.70 16.68
C VAL A 672 7.50 18.04 16.24
N LEU A 673 6.45 18.81 15.98
CA LEU A 673 5.23 18.29 15.32
C LEU A 673 5.54 17.79 13.90
N GLY A 674 6.42 18.48 13.17
CA GLY A 674 6.93 18.04 11.87
C GLY A 674 7.67 16.71 11.96
N TRP A 675 8.60 16.57 12.91
CA TRP A 675 9.27 15.29 13.19
C TRP A 675 8.26 14.19 13.54
N ALA A 676 7.35 14.46 14.47
CA ALA A 676 6.38 13.47 14.96
C ALA A 676 5.47 12.95 13.84
N LEU A 677 4.94 13.82 13.00
CA LEU A 677 4.07 13.43 11.88
C LEU A 677 4.82 12.68 10.77
N HIS A 678 6.12 12.91 10.59
CA HIS A 678 6.96 12.14 9.65
C HIS A 678 7.62 10.90 10.29
N TYR A 679 7.30 10.56 11.54
CA TYR A 679 7.89 9.42 12.26
C TYR A 679 6.84 8.46 12.83
N PHE A 680 5.87 8.97 13.60
CA PHE A 680 4.85 8.17 14.28
C PHE A 680 4.02 7.28 13.34
N PRO A 681 3.56 7.73 12.15
CA PRO A 681 2.74 6.89 11.28
C PRO A 681 3.42 5.59 10.83
N PHE A 682 4.76 5.52 10.82
CA PHE A 682 5.48 4.30 10.45
C PHE A 682 5.33 3.17 11.49
N TYR A 683 4.97 3.47 12.75
CA TYR A 683 4.58 2.45 13.74
C TYR A 683 3.23 1.79 13.42
N LEU A 684 2.38 2.44 12.63
CA LEU A 684 1.06 1.95 12.22
C LEU A 684 1.11 1.17 10.90
N MET A 685 2.29 1.05 10.27
CA MET A 685 2.48 0.47 8.94
C MET A 685 2.97 -0.97 9.01
N GLN A 686 2.05 -1.92 8.84
CA GLN A 686 2.34 -3.36 8.70
C GLN A 686 2.89 -3.72 7.32
N ARG A 687 3.97 -3.05 6.90
CA ARG A 687 4.70 -3.29 5.65
C ARG A 687 6.22 -3.25 5.89
N GLN A 688 6.98 -3.61 4.87
CA GLN A 688 8.44 -3.47 4.78
C GLN A 688 8.86 -1.98 4.87
N LEU A 689 9.86 -1.69 5.70
CA LEU A 689 10.35 -0.35 6.01
C LEU A 689 11.89 -0.30 6.11
N PHE A 690 12.45 0.90 5.94
CA PHE A 690 13.90 1.12 5.81
C PHE A 690 14.31 2.46 6.45
N LEU A 691 15.53 2.55 7.00
CA LEU A 691 16.09 3.77 7.62
C LEU A 691 15.92 5.06 6.81
N HIS A 692 15.92 4.98 5.48
CA HIS A 692 15.72 6.15 4.61
C HIS A 692 14.35 6.84 4.79
N HIS A 693 13.34 6.13 5.32
CA HIS A 693 12.04 6.69 5.65
C HIS A 693 12.10 7.73 6.78
N TYR A 694 13.15 7.72 7.61
CA TYR A 694 13.33 8.68 8.69
C TYR A 694 13.86 10.05 8.23
N PHE A 695 14.41 10.19 7.01
CA PHE A 695 15.06 11.46 6.60
C PHE A 695 14.16 12.71 6.66
N PRO A 696 12.86 12.66 6.28
CA PRO A 696 11.95 13.80 6.47
C PRO A 696 11.81 14.19 7.95
N ALA A 697 11.70 13.21 8.85
CA ALA A 697 11.67 13.46 10.29
C ALA A 697 13.02 14.01 10.80
N LEU A 698 14.15 13.44 10.38
CA LEU A 698 15.49 13.90 10.73
C LEU A 698 15.70 15.38 10.35
N TYR A 699 15.22 15.81 9.19
CA TYR A 699 15.29 17.21 8.75
C TYR A 699 14.56 18.14 9.74
N PHE A 700 13.35 17.79 10.16
CA PHE A 700 12.63 18.54 11.20
C PHE A 700 13.32 18.48 12.58
N ALA A 701 13.96 17.37 12.93
CA ALA A 701 14.75 17.26 14.17
C ALA A 701 16.05 18.10 14.12
N ILE A 702 16.67 18.27 12.95
CA ILE A 702 17.80 19.20 12.75
C ILE A 702 17.32 20.65 12.89
N ILE A 703 16.15 21.02 12.35
CA ILE A 703 15.54 22.34 12.60
C ILE A 703 15.33 22.54 14.11
N ALA A 704 14.72 21.57 14.80
CA ALA A 704 14.48 21.64 16.24
C ALA A 704 15.79 21.78 17.04
N PHE A 705 16.85 21.04 16.69
CA PHE A 705 18.18 21.18 17.28
C PHE A 705 18.77 22.58 17.07
N CYS A 706 18.70 23.12 15.86
CA CYS A 706 19.20 24.46 15.57
C CYS A 706 18.40 25.55 16.30
N GLN A 707 17.08 25.41 16.41
CA GLN A 707 16.25 26.32 17.22
C GLN A 707 16.62 26.23 18.71
N VAL A 708 16.68 25.03 19.29
CA VAL A 708 17.11 24.79 20.68
C VAL A 708 18.50 25.38 20.94
N PHE A 709 19.44 25.21 20.00
CA PHE A 709 20.78 25.81 20.06
C PHE A 709 20.73 27.35 20.04
N ASP A 710 19.92 27.97 19.18
CA ASP A 710 19.73 29.43 19.17
C ASP A 710 19.15 29.91 20.51
N PHE A 711 18.12 29.24 21.02
CA PHE A 711 17.53 29.61 22.31
C PHE A 711 18.54 29.52 23.46
N LEU A 712 19.26 28.40 23.59
CA LEU A 712 20.24 28.19 24.67
C LEU A 712 21.45 29.15 24.59
N THR A 713 21.98 29.42 23.39
CA THR A 713 23.23 30.15 23.21
C THR A 713 23.06 31.64 22.90
N ALA A 714 21.97 32.03 22.24
CA ALA A 714 21.75 33.38 21.73
C ALA A 714 20.64 34.15 22.45
N ARG A 715 19.56 33.49 22.87
CA ARG A 715 18.35 34.14 23.42
C ARG A 715 18.32 34.11 24.96
N ILE A 716 18.43 32.93 25.58
CA ILE A 716 18.48 32.72 27.03
C ILE A 716 19.77 33.33 27.62
N SER A 717 19.84 33.57 28.94
CA SER A 717 20.90 34.36 29.59
C SER A 717 21.85 33.55 30.48
N LEU A 718 22.45 32.50 29.93
CA LEU A 718 23.42 31.64 30.65
C LEU A 718 24.85 32.22 30.72
N VAL A 719 25.24 33.06 29.74
CA VAL A 719 26.59 33.63 29.61
C VAL A 719 26.49 35.12 29.29
N LYS A 720 27.45 35.93 29.75
CA LYS A 720 27.52 37.38 29.46
C LYS A 720 27.59 37.64 27.94
N ASP A 721 28.60 37.07 27.28
CA ASP A 721 28.88 37.30 25.86
C ASP A 721 28.20 36.30 24.92
N LYS A 722 26.86 36.33 24.90
CA LYS A 722 25.99 35.44 24.11
C LYS A 722 26.39 35.32 22.62
N VAL A 723 26.96 36.37 22.03
CA VAL A 723 27.37 36.37 20.62
C VAL A 723 28.63 35.52 20.40
N ILE A 724 29.61 35.62 21.31
CA ILE A 724 30.85 34.83 21.25
C ILE A 724 30.53 33.36 21.56
N PHE A 725 29.71 33.10 22.58
CA PHE A 725 29.32 31.76 22.98
C PHE A 725 28.56 31.00 21.87
N ASN A 726 27.56 31.63 21.24
CA ASN A 726 26.85 31.08 20.07
C ASN A 726 27.79 30.79 18.89
N ARG A 727 28.69 31.73 18.56
CA ARG A 727 29.68 31.54 17.47
C ARG A 727 30.64 30.39 17.75
N LEU A 728 31.24 30.34 18.93
CA LEU A 728 32.20 29.32 19.32
C LEU A 728 31.55 27.94 19.36
N GLY A 729 30.36 27.81 19.97
CA GLY A 729 29.61 26.56 19.99
C GLY A 729 29.24 26.07 18.60
N ALA A 730 28.82 26.96 17.70
CA ALA A 730 28.46 26.61 16.33
C ALA A 730 29.67 26.14 15.52
N VAL A 731 30.81 26.83 15.62
CA VAL A 731 32.06 26.45 14.94
C VAL A 731 32.59 25.10 15.47
N LEU A 732 32.60 24.89 16.79
CA LEU A 732 33.06 23.63 17.39
C LEU A 732 32.16 22.45 17.01
N PHE A 733 30.83 22.62 17.08
CA PHE A 733 29.90 21.55 16.71
C PHE A 733 29.94 21.23 15.20
N LEU A 734 30.07 22.25 14.35
CA LEU A 734 30.21 22.06 12.90
C LEU A 734 31.54 21.37 12.56
N ALA A 735 32.67 21.78 13.16
CA ALA A 735 33.96 21.13 12.96
C ALA A 735 33.96 19.67 13.42
N LEU A 736 33.34 19.38 14.58
CA LEU A 736 33.15 18.01 15.07
C LEU A 736 32.28 17.18 14.12
N SER A 737 31.21 17.76 13.59
CA SER A 737 30.35 17.14 12.57
C SER A 737 31.12 16.85 11.28
N MET A 738 31.99 17.76 10.83
CA MET A 738 32.85 17.59 9.65
C MET A 738 33.89 16.47 9.84
N VAL A 739 34.48 16.33 11.03
CA VAL A 739 35.44 15.25 11.34
C VAL A 739 34.74 13.89 11.29
N VAL A 740 33.57 13.75 11.91
CA VAL A 740 32.80 12.50 11.86
C VAL A 740 32.29 12.21 10.44
N PHE A 741 31.84 13.23 9.71
CA PHE A 741 31.48 13.10 8.30
C PHE A 741 32.63 12.54 7.46
N TRP A 742 33.85 13.07 7.65
CA TRP A 742 35.05 12.60 6.94
C TRP A 742 35.38 11.14 7.29
N LEU A 743 35.30 10.76 8.57
CA LEU A 743 35.53 9.39 9.03
C LEU A 743 34.55 8.37 8.42
N PHE A 744 33.27 8.72 8.25
CA PHE A 744 32.26 7.89 7.59
C PHE A 744 32.11 8.16 6.08
N SER A 745 32.91 9.07 5.52
CA SER A 745 32.84 9.42 4.10
C SER A 745 33.15 8.25 3.14
N PRO A 746 33.99 7.24 3.48
CA PRO A 746 34.20 6.10 2.60
C PRO A 746 32.92 5.30 2.33
N LEU A 747 32.05 5.13 3.34
CA LEU A 747 30.76 4.44 3.21
C LEU A 747 29.74 5.22 2.36
N ALA A 748 29.85 6.55 2.29
CA ALA A 748 28.97 7.36 1.46
C ALA A 748 29.46 7.42 0.00
N TYR A 749 30.74 7.73 -0.22
CA TYR A 749 31.31 7.88 -1.56
C TYR A 749 31.68 6.55 -2.25
N GLY A 750 31.78 5.45 -1.50
CA GLY A 750 32.39 4.21 -1.99
C GLY A 750 33.90 4.37 -2.23
N ASN A 751 34.59 5.17 -1.40
CA ASN A 751 36.04 5.39 -1.53
C ASN A 751 36.85 4.17 -1.02
N PRO A 752 38.13 4.06 -1.42
CA PRO A 752 39.10 3.21 -0.73
C PRO A 752 39.14 3.48 0.78
N TRP A 753 39.35 2.43 1.58
CA TRP A 753 39.49 2.48 3.04
C TRP A 753 40.32 1.28 3.52
N THR A 754 40.84 1.29 4.75
CA THR A 754 41.50 0.11 5.33
C THR A 754 40.61 -0.63 6.32
N LYS A 755 40.84 -1.93 6.45
CA LYS A 755 40.21 -2.83 7.44
C LYS A 755 40.40 -2.33 8.87
N ALA A 756 41.58 -1.78 9.19
CA ALA A 756 41.90 -1.21 10.49
C ALA A 756 41.10 0.08 10.78
N GLU A 757 41.04 1.01 9.83
CA GLU A 757 40.30 2.27 10.02
C GLU A 757 38.78 2.06 10.07
N CYS A 758 38.24 1.13 9.26
CA CYS A 758 36.85 0.72 9.32
C CYS A 758 36.50 0.14 10.71
N LYS A 759 37.31 -0.79 11.22
CA LYS A 759 37.13 -1.35 12.57
C LYS A 759 37.21 -0.27 13.66
N ARG A 760 38.10 0.71 13.52
CA ARG A 760 38.26 1.82 14.49
C ARG A 760 37.01 2.69 14.65
N VAL A 761 36.18 2.85 13.60
CA VAL A 761 34.95 3.69 13.65
C VAL A 761 33.67 2.88 13.81
N LYS A 762 33.75 1.55 13.84
CA LYS A 762 32.62 0.63 14.08
C LYS A 762 32.33 0.55 15.58
N LEU A 763 31.71 1.60 16.12
CA LEU A 763 31.51 1.81 17.56
C LEU A 763 30.57 0.79 18.23
N PHE A 764 29.67 0.16 17.47
CA PHE A 764 28.69 -0.80 17.97
C PHE A 764 28.69 -2.09 17.14
N SER A 765 28.40 -3.22 17.78
CA SER A 765 28.24 -4.52 17.12
C SER A 765 27.06 -4.57 16.14
N THR A 766 26.02 -3.76 16.37
CA THR A 766 24.84 -3.67 15.50
C THR A 766 25.06 -2.88 14.21
N TRP A 767 26.18 -2.16 14.09
CA TRP A 767 26.58 -1.47 12.87
C TRP A 767 27.25 -2.48 11.93
N ASP A 768 26.47 -3.12 11.07
CA ASP A 768 26.86 -4.33 10.34
C ASP A 768 27.55 -4.10 8.98
N PHE A 769 27.99 -2.88 8.66
CA PHE A 769 28.88 -2.66 7.52
C PHE A 769 30.15 -3.53 7.65
N ASP A 770 30.54 -4.20 6.56
CA ASP A 770 31.60 -5.20 6.61
C ASP A 770 32.98 -4.56 6.46
N CYS A 771 33.83 -4.69 7.47
CA CYS A 771 35.21 -4.22 7.40
C CYS A 771 36.16 -5.21 6.74
N ASN A 772 35.76 -6.46 6.47
CA ASN A 772 36.62 -7.47 5.85
C ASN A 772 36.72 -7.32 4.32
N THR A 773 35.72 -6.67 3.71
CA THR A 773 35.71 -6.21 2.31
C THR A 773 36.89 -5.30 2.00
N PHE A 774 37.38 -4.52 2.97
CA PHE A 774 38.52 -3.63 2.82
C PHE A 774 39.86 -4.35 3.03
N PRO A 775 40.93 -3.97 2.30
CA PRO A 775 42.28 -4.51 2.52
C PRO A 775 42.94 -3.91 3.77
N ASP A 776 44.04 -4.52 4.21
CA ASP A 776 44.80 -4.04 5.37
C ASP A 776 45.70 -2.82 5.07
N SER A 777 46.14 -2.62 3.81
CA SER A 777 46.82 -1.39 3.36
C SER A 777 46.16 -0.76 2.13
N TYR A 778 46.35 0.55 1.96
CA TYR A 778 45.96 1.29 0.75
C TYR A 778 46.72 0.84 -0.51
N ASP A 779 47.95 0.32 -0.36
CA ASP A 779 48.79 -0.15 -1.48
C ASP A 779 48.10 -1.25 -2.29
N ASN A 780 47.31 -2.09 -1.60
CA ASN A 780 46.58 -3.22 -2.19
C ASN A 780 45.52 -2.78 -3.21
N TYR A 781 45.12 -1.50 -3.26
CA TYR A 781 44.25 -0.97 -4.32
C TYR A 781 44.97 -0.71 -5.64
N TYR A 782 46.30 -0.58 -5.65
CA TYR A 782 47.08 -0.22 -6.85
C TYR A 782 47.54 -1.43 -7.68
N GLY A 783 47.28 -2.66 -7.22
CA GLY A 783 47.57 -3.90 -7.94
C GLY A 783 46.35 -4.61 -8.55
N ILE A 784 45.14 -4.07 -8.40
CA ILE A 784 43.90 -4.72 -8.84
C ILE A 784 43.64 -4.41 -10.31
N THR A 785 44.23 -5.22 -11.20
CA THR A 785 43.78 -5.33 -12.59
C THR A 785 42.29 -5.72 -12.60
N PRO A 786 41.42 -5.11 -13.44
CA PRO A 786 40.00 -5.45 -13.51
C PRO A 786 39.80 -6.78 -14.25
N THR A 787 40.17 -7.89 -13.61
CA THR A 787 39.91 -9.24 -14.10
C THR A 787 38.41 -9.48 -14.18
N SER A 788 37.91 -9.93 -15.33
CA SER A 788 36.55 -10.46 -15.43
C SER A 788 36.46 -11.73 -14.58
N GLN A 789 35.76 -11.64 -13.45
CA GLN A 789 35.54 -12.76 -12.53
C GLN A 789 34.07 -12.82 -12.10
N ALA A 790 33.60 -14.05 -11.91
CA ALA A 790 32.22 -14.39 -11.60
C ALA A 790 31.71 -13.71 -10.31
N PRO A 791 30.39 -13.48 -10.18
CA PRO A 791 29.79 -12.81 -9.03
C PRO A 791 30.19 -13.48 -7.71
N SER A 792 30.92 -12.75 -6.87
CA SER A 792 31.39 -13.23 -5.58
C SER A 792 30.22 -13.29 -4.59
N GLN A 793 29.71 -14.49 -4.32
CA GLN A 793 28.83 -14.73 -3.18
C GLN A 793 29.58 -14.36 -1.89
N THR A 794 29.06 -13.38 -1.14
CA THR A 794 29.69 -12.96 0.12
C THR A 794 29.34 -13.96 1.23
N PRO A 795 30.32 -14.58 1.92
CA PRO A 795 30.00 -15.49 3.02
C PRO A 795 29.36 -14.74 4.18
N VAL A 796 28.18 -15.19 4.62
CA VAL A 796 27.57 -14.70 5.86
C VAL A 796 28.29 -15.33 7.05
N ALA A 797 28.94 -14.52 7.87
CA ALA A 797 29.62 -14.97 9.08
C ALA A 797 28.63 -15.01 10.26
N THR A 798 28.16 -16.21 10.61
CA THR A 798 27.22 -16.45 11.72
C THR A 798 27.89 -16.30 13.09
N PRO A 799 27.37 -15.48 14.02
CA PRO A 799 27.71 -15.56 15.44
C PRO A 799 26.98 -16.76 16.07
N GLU A 800 27.69 -17.59 16.83
CA GLU A 800 27.14 -18.82 17.41
C GLU A 800 26.16 -18.57 18.58
N ARG A 801 25.02 -19.29 18.57
CA ARG A 801 24.25 -19.89 19.71
C ARG A 801 22.74 -20.00 19.40
N PRO A 802 22.03 -20.92 20.08
CA PRO A 802 21.94 -22.36 19.82
C PRO A 802 20.76 -22.71 18.87
N VAL A 803 20.63 -23.97 18.48
CA VAL A 803 19.72 -24.42 17.41
C VAL A 803 18.35 -24.89 17.91
N VAL A 804 17.28 -24.37 17.29
CA VAL A 804 16.04 -25.09 16.96
C VAL A 804 15.68 -24.72 15.51
N ALA A 805 15.13 -25.65 14.73
CA ALA A 805 15.16 -25.60 13.26
C ALA A 805 13.97 -24.87 12.59
N ASN A 806 14.21 -24.27 11.41
CA ASN A 806 13.59 -24.70 10.13
C ASN A 806 14.05 -23.89 8.90
N ALA A 807 14.12 -24.58 7.75
CA ALA A 807 14.15 -24.14 6.33
C ALA A 807 15.04 -22.94 5.86
N PRO A 808 15.82 -23.08 4.77
CA PRO A 808 16.57 -21.98 4.15
C PRO A 808 15.69 -21.11 3.22
N PRO A 809 15.83 -19.76 3.22
CA PRO A 809 15.14 -18.90 2.25
C PRO A 809 15.74 -19.03 0.84
N GLN A 810 14.90 -19.32 -0.16
CA GLN A 810 15.31 -19.23 -1.56
C GLN A 810 15.27 -17.77 -2.04
N ALA A 811 16.36 -17.29 -2.63
CA ALA A 811 16.40 -15.98 -3.29
C ALA A 811 15.76 -16.07 -4.68
N GLN A 812 14.68 -15.31 -4.91
CA GLN A 812 13.99 -15.25 -6.20
C GLN A 812 14.94 -14.75 -7.31
N LYS A 813 15.03 -15.52 -8.40
CA LYS A 813 15.63 -15.10 -9.67
C LYS A 813 14.50 -14.83 -10.67
N PRO A 814 14.39 -13.63 -11.26
CA PRO A 814 13.46 -13.42 -12.37
C PRO A 814 13.93 -14.15 -13.64
N ILE A 815 13.31 -15.28 -13.96
CA ILE A 815 13.60 -16.03 -15.21
C ILE A 815 12.76 -15.46 -16.34
N ALA A 816 13.36 -14.61 -17.17
CA ALA A 816 12.80 -14.16 -18.45
C ALA A 816 13.90 -13.63 -19.38
N ASN A 817 14.64 -14.54 -20.03
CA ASN A 817 15.35 -14.31 -21.31
C ASN A 817 16.11 -15.58 -21.74
N GLN A 818 15.48 -16.45 -22.54
CA GLN A 818 16.20 -17.46 -23.33
C GLN A 818 15.73 -17.59 -24.79
N GLU A 819 14.62 -16.96 -25.17
CA GLU A 819 14.00 -17.18 -26.50
C GLU A 819 14.40 -16.13 -27.57
N GLN A 820 14.99 -14.99 -27.19
CA GLN A 820 15.31 -13.90 -28.14
C GLN A 820 16.65 -14.04 -28.91
N GLN A 821 17.17 -15.26 -29.07
CA GLN A 821 18.25 -15.55 -30.04
C GLN A 821 17.95 -16.70 -31.02
N ALA A 822 16.83 -17.39 -30.91
CA ALA A 822 16.47 -18.54 -31.78
C ALA A 822 15.74 -18.12 -33.09
N ALA A 823 16.21 -17.07 -33.78
CA ALA A 823 15.50 -16.49 -34.93
C ALA A 823 16.42 -16.07 -36.09
N LYS A 824 17.44 -16.86 -36.43
CA LYS A 824 18.23 -16.72 -37.69
C LYS A 824 19.15 -17.91 -38.02
N GLN A 825 18.59 -19.04 -38.43
CA GLN A 825 19.30 -20.04 -39.25
C GLN A 825 18.32 -21.00 -39.93
N GLU A 826 18.55 -21.29 -41.21
CA GLU A 826 17.84 -22.31 -42.01
C GLU A 826 18.64 -23.64 -42.02
N PRO A 827 18.03 -24.78 -42.40
CA PRO A 827 18.35 -26.07 -41.77
C PRO A 827 19.53 -26.83 -42.39
N SER A 828 20.19 -27.63 -41.53
CA SER A 828 20.89 -28.86 -41.91
C SER A 828 20.16 -30.07 -41.31
N ALA A 829 20.38 -31.27 -41.87
CA ALA A 829 19.47 -32.40 -41.70
C ALA A 829 20.03 -33.59 -40.91
N ASN A 830 19.10 -34.41 -40.40
CA ASN A 830 19.25 -35.78 -39.84
C ASN A 830 19.82 -35.90 -38.42
N PRO A 831 19.54 -37.01 -37.68
CA PRO A 831 18.59 -38.10 -37.94
C PRO A 831 17.52 -38.28 -36.85
N VAL A 832 16.64 -39.27 -37.03
CA VAL A 832 15.51 -39.61 -36.14
C VAL A 832 15.96 -40.40 -34.90
N GLY A 833 15.39 -40.05 -33.73
CA GLY A 833 14.97 -41.04 -32.73
C GLY A 833 15.91 -41.33 -31.55
N GLN A 834 15.89 -40.49 -30.52
CA GLN A 834 16.27 -40.87 -29.14
C GLN A 834 15.33 -40.18 -28.13
N ARG A 835 14.73 -40.96 -27.22
CA ARG A 835 14.00 -40.47 -26.04
C ARG A 835 14.82 -40.80 -24.79
N VAL A 836 14.93 -39.85 -23.86
CA VAL A 836 15.42 -40.11 -22.50
C VAL A 836 14.23 -40.61 -21.68
N ILE A 837 14.38 -41.76 -20.99
CA ILE A 837 13.23 -42.51 -20.44
C ILE A 837 13.19 -42.52 -18.90
N SER A 838 14.32 -42.33 -18.20
CA SER A 838 14.32 -42.27 -16.74
C SER A 838 15.44 -41.38 -16.16
N LYS A 839 15.24 -40.95 -14.92
CA LYS A 839 16.21 -40.31 -14.03
C LYS A 839 16.08 -41.00 -12.67
N GLU A 840 17.17 -41.54 -12.15
CA GLU A 840 17.26 -42.03 -10.77
C GLU A 840 18.16 -41.11 -9.96
N GLU A 841 17.82 -40.92 -8.69
CA GLU A 841 18.60 -40.12 -7.74
C GLU A 841 18.99 -41.01 -6.56
N LYS A 842 20.30 -41.13 -6.31
CA LYS A 842 20.84 -41.89 -5.18
C LYS A 842 21.75 -40.99 -4.35
N VAL A 843 21.56 -41.00 -3.04
CA VAL A 843 22.45 -40.33 -2.09
C VAL A 843 23.62 -41.25 -1.75
N GLU A 844 24.84 -40.72 -1.86
CA GLU A 844 26.07 -41.36 -1.42
C GLU A 844 26.66 -40.58 -0.25
N TYR A 845 26.88 -41.25 0.88
CA TYR A 845 27.60 -40.67 2.02
C TYR A 845 29.10 -40.93 1.85
N ARG A 846 29.90 -39.87 2.00
CA ARG A 846 31.35 -39.92 1.87
C ARG A 846 32.03 -39.21 3.03
N ASP A 847 33.22 -39.68 3.39
CA ASP A 847 34.09 -38.99 4.35
C ASP A 847 34.77 -37.75 3.72
N GLN A 848 35.52 -37.04 4.55
CA GLN A 848 36.26 -35.83 4.18
C GLN A 848 37.39 -36.07 3.15
N ASP A 849 37.82 -37.32 3.00
CA ASP A 849 38.86 -37.77 2.07
C ASP A 849 38.25 -38.33 0.76
N GLY A 850 36.92 -38.44 0.69
CA GLY A 850 36.13 -38.81 -0.49
C GLY A 850 35.71 -40.28 -0.56
N ASN A 851 36.03 -41.10 0.44
CA ASN A 851 35.71 -42.53 0.47
C ASN A 851 34.22 -42.75 0.77
N LEU A 852 33.63 -43.79 0.18
CA LEU A 852 32.24 -44.18 0.43
C LEU A 852 32.09 -44.84 1.81
N LEU A 853 31.18 -44.31 2.62
CA LEU A 853 30.78 -44.88 3.91
C LEU A 853 29.70 -45.94 3.70
N ASN A 854 29.78 -47.08 4.39
CA ASN A 854 28.69 -48.07 4.42
C ASN A 854 27.58 -47.65 5.40
N GLU A 855 26.42 -48.31 5.33
CA GLU A 855 25.24 -47.93 6.13
C GLU A 855 25.51 -48.01 7.66
N GLU A 856 26.28 -49.01 8.11
CA GLU A 856 26.70 -49.14 9.51
C GLU A 856 27.59 -47.97 9.97
N GLN A 857 28.53 -47.52 9.14
CA GLN A 857 29.39 -46.36 9.41
C GLN A 857 28.59 -45.05 9.43
N VAL A 858 27.63 -44.88 8.51
CA VAL A 858 26.74 -43.71 8.49
C VAL A 858 25.88 -43.67 9.75
N GLU A 859 25.30 -44.81 10.16
CA GLU A 859 24.48 -44.90 11.37
C GLU A 859 25.31 -44.68 12.65
N ALA A 860 26.54 -45.20 12.71
CA ALA A 860 27.47 -45.00 13.84
C ALA A 860 27.96 -43.54 14.00
N LEU A 861 27.94 -42.76 12.92
CA LEU A 861 28.32 -41.34 12.85
C LEU A 861 27.12 -40.38 13.02
N LYS A 862 25.90 -40.90 12.92
CA LYS A 862 24.63 -40.15 13.04
C LYS A 862 24.56 -39.43 14.39
N GLY A 863 24.33 -38.11 14.35
CA GLY A 863 24.32 -37.24 15.53
C GLY A 863 25.70 -36.88 16.11
N LYS A 864 26.81 -37.36 15.55
CA LYS A 864 28.19 -37.00 15.97
C LYS A 864 28.88 -36.07 14.97
N VAL A 865 28.47 -36.07 13.70
CA VAL A 865 29.00 -35.21 12.63
C VAL A 865 27.88 -34.67 11.74
N GLU A 866 28.13 -33.54 11.07
CA GLU A 866 27.21 -32.90 10.11
C GLU A 866 27.47 -33.41 8.68
N PHE A 867 26.55 -34.20 8.13
CA PHE A 867 26.66 -34.70 6.75
C PHE A 867 26.29 -33.62 5.72
N LYS A 868 27.11 -33.46 4.67
CA LYS A 868 26.86 -32.52 3.55
C LYS A 868 26.68 -33.27 2.24
N THR A 869 25.42 -33.45 1.82
CA THR A 869 25.06 -34.11 0.57
C THR A 869 25.47 -33.28 -0.65
N LYS A 870 26.27 -33.86 -1.55
CA LYS A 870 26.59 -33.29 -2.86
C LYS A 870 25.83 -34.05 -3.94
N TYR A 871 24.91 -33.37 -4.63
CA TYR A 871 24.20 -33.95 -5.77
C TYR A 871 25.08 -33.91 -7.03
N GLU A 872 25.14 -35.01 -7.77
CA GLU A 872 25.83 -35.12 -9.06
C GLU A 872 24.93 -35.86 -10.05
N THR A 873 24.50 -35.17 -11.12
CA THR A 873 23.53 -35.72 -12.08
C THR A 873 24.27 -36.42 -13.22
N ARG A 874 23.94 -37.68 -13.49
CA ARG A 874 24.62 -38.48 -14.53
C ARG A 874 23.62 -39.05 -15.54
N THR A 875 23.62 -38.51 -16.75
CA THR A 875 22.73 -38.94 -17.83
C THR A 875 23.20 -40.26 -18.44
N ARG A 876 22.32 -41.27 -18.45
CA ARG A 876 22.53 -42.53 -19.19
C ARG A 876 21.83 -42.46 -20.55
N VAL A 877 22.47 -43.00 -21.58
CA VAL A 877 21.87 -43.24 -22.90
C VAL A 877 21.77 -44.75 -23.09
N ILE A 878 20.58 -45.22 -23.46
CA ILE A 878 20.27 -46.66 -23.58
C ILE A 878 19.78 -46.92 -25.00
N ASP A 879 20.18 -48.05 -25.61
CA ASP A 879 19.66 -48.47 -26.91
C ASP A 879 18.22 -49.04 -26.80
N ALA A 880 17.59 -49.29 -27.95
CA ALA A 880 16.23 -49.86 -28.01
C ALA A 880 16.13 -51.31 -27.49
N ASN A 881 17.26 -51.94 -27.14
CA ASN A 881 17.36 -53.30 -26.61
C ASN A 881 17.74 -53.32 -25.11
N GLY A 882 17.90 -52.17 -24.45
CA GLY A 882 18.22 -52.05 -23.04
C GLY A 882 19.71 -51.92 -22.68
N ASN A 883 20.61 -51.79 -23.66
CA ASN A 883 22.06 -51.68 -23.41
C ASN A 883 22.52 -50.23 -23.20
N GLU A 884 23.35 -49.98 -22.19
CA GLU A 884 23.92 -48.65 -21.90
C GLU A 884 25.03 -48.29 -22.90
N ILE A 885 24.84 -47.20 -23.66
CA ILE A 885 25.82 -46.70 -24.64
C ILE A 885 26.76 -45.70 -23.95
N GLN A 886 28.04 -46.06 -23.81
CA GLN A 886 29.07 -45.10 -23.39
C GLN A 886 29.59 -44.29 -24.59
N LEU A 887 29.30 -42.99 -24.59
CA LEU A 887 29.81 -42.03 -25.57
C LEU A 887 31.29 -41.69 -25.27
N GLY A 888 32.20 -42.38 -25.96
CA GLY A 888 33.62 -42.01 -25.97
C GLY A 888 33.86 -40.70 -26.75
N GLY A 889 34.84 -39.90 -26.29
CA GLY A 889 35.14 -38.54 -26.79
C GLY A 889 35.66 -38.41 -28.23
N SER A 890 35.40 -39.39 -29.10
CA SER A 890 35.69 -39.38 -30.54
C SER A 890 34.50 -39.83 -31.42
N GLY A 891 33.31 -40.04 -30.84
CA GLY A 891 32.05 -40.14 -31.60
C GLY A 891 31.75 -41.48 -32.28
N ALA A 892 32.37 -42.59 -31.85
CA ALA A 892 32.07 -43.94 -32.34
C ALA A 892 31.66 -44.89 -31.19
N PRO A 893 30.54 -45.63 -31.31
CA PRO A 893 30.06 -46.52 -30.25
C PRO A 893 30.84 -47.83 -30.18
N LYS A 894 30.93 -48.40 -28.97
CA LYS A 894 31.38 -49.79 -28.72
C LYS A 894 30.27 -50.54 -27.97
N VAL A 895 30.10 -51.81 -28.31
CA VAL A 895 29.13 -52.74 -27.68
C VAL A 895 29.90 -53.87 -27.00
N VAL A 896 29.45 -54.30 -25.83
CA VAL A 896 29.99 -55.45 -25.07
C VAL A 896 28.81 -56.33 -24.62
N PRO A 897 28.80 -57.65 -24.89
CA PRO A 897 27.65 -58.51 -24.63
C PRO A 897 27.63 -59.08 -23.19
N ALA A 898 26.43 -59.43 -22.70
CA ALA A 898 26.18 -60.03 -21.38
C ALA A 898 25.77 -61.53 -21.46
N PRO A 899 26.00 -62.34 -20.40
CA PRO A 899 25.55 -63.73 -20.30
C PRO A 899 24.07 -63.87 -19.91
N LYS A 900 23.55 -65.12 -19.89
CA LYS A 900 22.12 -65.45 -20.03
C LYS A 900 21.34 -65.69 -18.73
N ALA A 901 20.02 -65.53 -18.84
CA ALA A 901 18.99 -65.67 -17.81
C ALA A 901 18.48 -67.10 -17.56
N SER A 902 17.69 -67.26 -16.49
CA SER A 902 16.49 -68.10 -16.46
C SER A 902 15.48 -67.62 -15.37
N GLN A 903 14.22 -68.05 -15.49
CA GLN A 903 13.00 -67.62 -14.77
C GLN A 903 12.33 -68.85 -14.07
N PRO A 904 11.06 -68.81 -13.57
CA PRO A 904 10.37 -67.90 -12.63
C PRO A 904 9.66 -68.70 -11.48
N VAL A 905 8.72 -68.09 -10.72
CA VAL A 905 7.34 -68.59 -10.36
C VAL A 905 6.73 -67.80 -9.16
N ALA A 906 5.39 -67.73 -9.08
CA ALA A 906 4.54 -67.20 -7.98
C ALA A 906 3.14 -67.88 -8.06
N PRO A 907 2.14 -67.70 -7.14
CA PRO A 907 2.05 -67.00 -5.83
C PRO A 907 1.82 -68.08 -4.70
N PRO A 908 0.90 -68.06 -3.66
CA PRO A 908 -0.07 -67.09 -3.10
C PRO A 908 -0.16 -67.02 -1.52
N HIS A 909 -1.32 -66.57 -1.00
CA HIS A 909 -1.81 -66.57 0.41
C HIS A 909 -2.04 -68.00 1.00
N PRO A 910 -2.27 -68.22 2.33
CA PRO A 910 -3.14 -67.42 3.23
C PRO A 910 -2.80 -67.23 4.74
N ASP A 911 -3.34 -66.13 5.28
CA ASP A 911 -4.16 -65.90 6.51
C ASP A 911 -3.96 -66.64 7.86
N VAL A 912 -4.24 -65.86 8.94
CA VAL A 912 -4.95 -66.19 10.21
C VAL A 912 -4.17 -66.58 11.51
N GLN A 913 -4.36 -65.71 12.52
CA GLN A 913 -4.42 -65.87 14.00
C GLN A 913 -3.32 -66.60 14.82
N GLY A 914 -2.93 -65.97 15.95
CA GLY A 914 -3.12 -66.61 17.27
C GLY A 914 -2.05 -66.45 18.36
N VAL A 915 -2.30 -65.54 19.33
CA VAL A 915 -2.15 -65.69 20.81
C VAL A 915 -0.85 -66.28 21.43
N ASP A 916 -0.19 -65.47 22.28
CA ASP A 916 0.32 -65.67 23.68
C ASP A 916 0.75 -67.08 24.20
N GLN A 917 1.58 -67.27 25.25
CA GLN A 917 1.95 -66.44 26.42
C GLN A 917 3.17 -67.04 27.19
N GLU A 918 3.64 -66.37 28.27
CA GLU A 918 4.42 -66.91 29.43
C GLU A 918 5.89 -67.43 29.19
N THR A 919 6.84 -67.57 30.14
CA THR A 919 7.11 -67.25 31.60
C THR A 919 8.66 -67.42 31.86
N SER A 920 9.38 -67.01 32.94
CA SER A 920 9.25 -66.01 34.03
C SER A 920 10.57 -65.88 34.87
N ASN A 921 10.70 -64.85 35.71
CA ASN A 921 11.49 -64.71 36.98
C ASN A 921 13.06 -64.83 37.00
N VAL A 922 13.90 -63.90 37.55
CA VAL A 922 14.04 -63.20 38.91
C VAL A 922 15.03 -63.96 39.86
N PRO A 923 15.81 -63.40 40.85
CA PRO A 923 15.95 -62.03 41.46
C PRO A 923 17.41 -61.46 41.69
N ALA A 924 17.49 -60.34 42.45
CA ALA A 924 18.56 -59.79 43.35
C ALA A 924 19.53 -58.69 42.80
N ALA A 925 19.71 -57.47 43.34
CA ALA A 925 19.75 -56.86 44.71
C ALA A 925 21.21 -56.65 45.23
N GLU A 926 21.65 -55.54 45.85
CA GLU A 926 21.09 -54.20 46.20
C GLU A 926 22.23 -53.26 46.71
N GLU A 927 22.19 -51.92 46.56
CA GLU A 927 22.83 -50.93 47.49
C GLU A 927 22.41 -49.44 47.24
N ALA A 928 22.93 -48.49 48.04
CA ALA A 928 22.22 -47.28 48.53
C ALA A 928 22.46 -45.92 47.81
N VAL A 929 21.86 -44.85 48.37
CA VAL A 929 21.53 -43.54 47.75
C VAL A 929 22.02 -42.36 48.63
N PRO A 930 22.76 -41.37 48.08
CA PRO A 930 22.20 -40.03 47.76
C PRO A 930 22.73 -39.50 46.38
N GLU A 931 22.51 -38.27 45.88
CA GLU A 931 21.90 -37.03 46.40
C GLU A 931 21.18 -36.25 45.25
N ALA A 932 20.86 -34.94 45.38
CA ALA A 932 20.09 -34.18 44.38
C ALA A 932 20.37 -32.66 44.33
N GLU A 933 20.09 -32.01 43.19
CA GLU A 933 19.80 -30.57 43.12
C GLU A 933 18.78 -30.25 42.00
N LYS A 934 18.15 -29.05 42.00
CA LYS A 934 16.94 -28.72 41.22
C LYS A 934 17.07 -27.45 40.38
N SER A 935 16.35 -27.41 39.24
CA SER A 935 15.58 -26.23 38.86
C SER A 935 14.40 -26.58 37.94
N VAL A 936 13.17 -26.26 38.39
CA VAL A 936 11.94 -26.21 37.56
C VAL A 936 11.08 -25.08 38.11
N ASP A 937 11.17 -23.92 37.47
CA ASP A 937 10.25 -22.80 37.71
C ASP A 937 8.94 -23.01 36.95
N GLY A 938 7.82 -22.48 37.47
CA GLY A 938 6.54 -22.53 36.75
C GLY A 938 5.27 -22.56 37.62
N VAL A 939 5.37 -22.54 38.95
CA VAL A 939 4.19 -22.54 39.84
C VAL A 939 4.31 -21.46 40.91
N LYS A 940 3.25 -20.65 41.05
CA LYS A 940 3.04 -19.51 41.99
C LYS A 940 3.72 -18.16 41.67
N GLU A 941 3.06 -17.37 40.82
CA GLU A 941 2.78 -15.96 41.13
C GLU A 941 1.26 -15.69 40.97
N ALA A 942 0.48 -16.17 41.95
CA ALA A 942 -0.97 -15.92 42.02
C ALA A 942 -1.56 -16.01 43.45
N GLU A 943 -0.74 -15.91 44.51
CA GLU A 943 -1.23 -15.87 45.90
C GLU A 943 -1.44 -14.43 46.40
N GLU A 944 -2.47 -13.76 45.88
CA GLU A 944 -3.07 -12.60 46.56
C GLU A 944 -4.61 -12.70 46.60
N LYS A 945 -5.10 -13.50 47.56
CA LYS A 945 -6.13 -13.08 48.53
C LYS A 945 -6.42 -14.19 49.55
N VAL A 946 -5.99 -13.96 50.79
CA VAL A 946 -6.30 -14.83 51.93
C VAL A 946 -7.67 -14.47 52.52
N ALA A 947 -8.48 -15.48 52.78
CA ALA A 947 -9.53 -15.45 53.80
C ALA A 947 -9.38 -16.70 54.68
N LYS A 948 -9.69 -16.58 55.98
CA LYS A 948 -9.62 -17.68 56.96
C LYS A 948 -11.02 -18.11 57.42
N PRO A 949 -11.19 -19.35 57.93
CA PRO A 949 -12.50 -20.00 58.00
C PRO A 949 -13.30 -19.73 59.28
N ALA A 950 -14.58 -20.12 59.25
CA ALA A 950 -15.45 -20.39 60.40
C ALA A 950 -16.12 -21.76 60.20
N SER A 951 -16.82 -22.28 61.22
CA SER A 951 -16.97 -23.74 61.43
C SER A 951 -18.37 -24.23 61.80
N GLU A 952 -18.55 -25.56 61.63
CA GLU A 952 -19.40 -26.50 62.40
C GLU A 952 -20.92 -26.65 62.16
N SER A 953 -21.33 -27.93 62.32
CA SER A 953 -22.65 -28.49 62.70
C SER A 953 -23.80 -28.64 61.69
N ASN A 954 -24.17 -29.93 61.46
CA ASN A 954 -25.47 -30.63 61.60
C ASN A 954 -26.80 -29.91 61.17
N GLU A 955 -27.88 -30.59 60.75
CA GLU A 955 -28.36 -31.93 61.12
C GLU A 955 -29.37 -32.57 60.11
N ALA A 956 -29.56 -33.90 60.23
CA ALA A 956 -30.59 -34.82 59.71
C ALA A 956 -31.66 -34.44 58.62
N THR A 957 -31.50 -35.06 57.44
CA THR A 957 -32.38 -36.12 56.87
C THR A 957 -33.86 -35.88 56.46
N ALA A 958 -34.09 -36.13 55.15
CA ALA A 958 -35.30 -36.66 54.47
C ALA A 958 -36.57 -35.80 54.23
N SER A 959 -36.80 -35.49 52.94
CA SER A 959 -37.99 -35.90 52.17
C SER A 959 -37.63 -35.99 50.68
N GLN A 960 -38.34 -36.83 49.89
CA GLN A 960 -38.11 -36.96 48.45
C GLN A 960 -39.02 -36.02 47.64
N GLU A 961 -38.44 -35.02 46.98
CA GLU A 961 -38.95 -34.44 45.74
C GLU A 961 -37.73 -33.95 44.93
N VAL A 962 -37.75 -34.08 43.60
CA VAL A 962 -36.64 -33.61 42.74
C VAL A 962 -36.82 -32.12 42.48
N GLU A 963 -36.55 -31.31 43.50
CA GLU A 963 -36.42 -29.87 43.32
C GLU A 963 -35.17 -29.59 42.47
N GLN A 964 -35.37 -29.04 41.27
CA GLN A 964 -34.34 -28.26 40.61
C GLN A 964 -33.86 -27.19 41.58
N SER A 965 -32.56 -27.18 41.90
CA SER A 965 -32.01 -26.29 42.92
C SER A 965 -32.36 -24.83 42.62
N GLU A 966 -32.54 -24.02 43.69
CA GLU A 966 -32.86 -22.60 43.54
C GLU A 966 -31.82 -21.87 42.68
N GLU A 967 -30.55 -22.31 42.67
CA GLU A 967 -29.51 -21.78 41.79
C GLU A 967 -29.78 -22.05 40.31
N VAL A 968 -30.30 -23.22 39.93
CA VAL A 968 -30.65 -23.53 38.53
C VAL A 968 -31.86 -22.71 38.08
N LYS A 969 -32.91 -22.62 38.90
CA LYS A 969 -34.07 -21.74 38.62
C LYS A 969 -33.65 -20.26 38.54
N ALA A 970 -32.79 -19.79 39.46
CA ALA A 970 -32.25 -18.44 39.43
C ALA A 970 -31.33 -18.17 38.22
N ALA A 971 -30.60 -19.18 37.74
CA ALA A 971 -29.83 -19.09 36.50
C ALA A 971 -30.75 -18.98 35.27
N GLN A 972 -31.77 -19.83 35.18
CA GLN A 972 -32.76 -19.79 34.09
C GLN A 972 -33.53 -18.46 34.07
N GLU A 973 -33.98 -17.94 35.21
CA GLU A 973 -34.57 -16.59 35.29
C GLU A 973 -33.63 -15.48 34.80
N ARG A 974 -32.33 -15.56 35.14
CA ARG A 974 -31.33 -14.58 34.70
C ARG A 974 -31.12 -14.65 33.19
N ILE A 975 -31.09 -15.85 32.61
CA ILE A 975 -31.01 -16.06 31.15
C ILE A 975 -32.27 -15.50 30.47
N GLN A 976 -33.47 -15.79 30.98
CA GLN A 976 -34.74 -15.26 30.44
C GLN A 976 -34.75 -13.71 30.41
N LYS A 977 -34.32 -13.07 31.51
CA LYS A 977 -34.19 -11.61 31.64
C LYS A 977 -33.10 -10.99 30.74
N ILE A 978 -32.13 -11.80 30.27
CA ILE A 978 -31.15 -11.39 29.26
C ILE A 978 -31.76 -11.50 27.86
N VAL A 979 -32.48 -12.57 27.54
CA VAL A 979 -33.19 -12.75 26.26
C VAL A 979 -34.23 -11.63 26.04
N GLU A 980 -35.05 -11.33 27.06
CA GLU A 980 -36.01 -10.19 26.99
C GLU A 980 -35.32 -8.85 26.72
N ARG A 981 -34.12 -8.64 27.28
CA ARG A 981 -33.32 -7.42 27.02
C ARG A 981 -32.76 -7.38 25.60
N ILE A 982 -32.35 -8.52 25.05
CA ILE A 982 -31.86 -8.61 23.66
C ILE A 982 -33.00 -8.34 22.68
N GLN A 983 -34.17 -8.98 22.86
CA GLN A 983 -35.36 -8.71 22.04
C GLN A 983 -35.73 -7.22 22.09
N LYS A 984 -35.76 -6.64 23.29
CA LYS A 984 -36.07 -5.21 23.47
C LYS A 984 -35.01 -4.27 22.89
N VAL A 985 -33.80 -4.74 22.57
CA VAL A 985 -32.82 -3.96 21.77
C VAL A 985 -33.15 -4.06 20.28
N ALA A 986 -33.52 -5.23 19.77
CA ALA A 986 -33.97 -5.38 18.38
C ALA A 986 -35.20 -4.51 18.07
N ASP A 987 -36.23 -4.54 18.94
CA ASP A 987 -37.45 -3.73 18.78
C ASP A 987 -37.14 -2.21 18.73
N ASN A 988 -36.09 -1.76 19.41
CA ASN A 988 -35.62 -0.36 19.35
C ASN A 988 -34.85 -0.03 18.07
N VAL A 989 -34.18 -1.01 17.44
CA VAL A 989 -33.48 -0.83 16.16
C VAL A 989 -34.47 -0.66 15.01
N ASP A 990 -35.55 -1.44 14.94
CA ASP A 990 -36.58 -1.23 13.91
C ASP A 990 -37.35 0.08 14.10
N ASN A 991 -37.59 0.53 15.34
CA ASN A 991 -38.13 1.88 15.60
C ASN A 991 -37.16 3.00 15.15
N LEU A 992 -35.85 2.81 15.30
CA LEU A 992 -34.83 3.75 14.84
C LEU A 992 -34.76 3.80 13.31
N LYS A 993 -34.85 2.65 12.64
CA LYS A 993 -34.91 2.49 11.17
C LYS A 993 -36.06 3.29 10.56
N ASN A 994 -37.28 3.13 11.09
CA ASN A 994 -38.46 3.88 10.61
C ASN A 994 -38.26 5.40 10.76
N ASN A 995 -37.78 5.85 11.93
CA ASN A 995 -37.47 7.26 12.21
C ASN A 995 -36.37 7.87 11.30
N VAL A 996 -35.51 7.05 10.70
CA VAL A 996 -34.44 7.49 9.78
C VAL A 996 -34.93 7.52 8.33
N VAL A 997 -35.82 6.61 7.94
CA VAL A 997 -36.47 6.60 6.61
C VAL A 997 -37.40 7.81 6.46
N GLU A 998 -38.24 8.08 7.46
CA GLU A 998 -39.17 9.22 7.47
C GLU A 998 -38.41 10.56 7.29
N LYS A 999 -37.36 10.79 8.10
CA LYS A 999 -36.49 11.99 8.02
C LYS A 999 -35.55 12.03 6.80
N ALA A 1000 -35.55 10.99 5.98
CA ALA A 1000 -34.93 11.01 4.65
C ALA A 1000 -35.94 11.51 3.59
N GLY A 1001 -37.20 11.09 3.68
CA GLY A 1001 -38.30 11.58 2.83
C GLY A 1001 -38.43 13.11 2.87
N ASP A 1002 -38.55 13.69 4.09
CA ASP A 1002 -38.60 15.14 4.34
C ASP A 1002 -37.49 15.95 3.62
N LYS A 1003 -36.35 15.30 3.34
CA LYS A 1003 -35.17 15.91 2.71
C LYS A 1003 -35.08 15.69 1.22
N VAL A 1004 -35.83 14.75 0.65
CA VAL A 1004 -35.95 14.58 -0.80
C VAL A 1004 -36.93 15.63 -1.33
N GLU A 1005 -38.11 15.77 -0.74
CA GLU A 1005 -39.09 16.82 -1.11
C GLU A 1005 -38.46 18.22 -1.02
N GLN A 1006 -37.73 18.53 0.06
CA GLN A 1006 -37.03 19.81 0.22
C GLN A 1006 -35.88 20.07 -0.76
N VAL A 1007 -35.48 19.09 -1.57
CA VAL A 1007 -34.49 19.22 -2.64
C VAL A 1007 -35.17 19.32 -4.00
N GLU A 1008 -36.25 18.58 -4.23
CA GLU A 1008 -37.09 18.67 -5.44
C GLU A 1008 -37.79 20.04 -5.53
N GLU A 1009 -38.47 20.48 -4.45
CA GLU A 1009 -39.11 21.80 -4.36
C GLU A 1009 -38.13 22.95 -4.62
N LYS A 1010 -36.85 22.78 -4.23
CA LYS A 1010 -35.79 23.76 -4.51
C LYS A 1010 -35.19 23.66 -5.90
N ALA A 1011 -35.33 22.52 -6.58
CA ALA A 1011 -34.94 22.39 -7.99
C ALA A 1011 -35.97 23.10 -8.88
N GLU A 1012 -37.27 22.90 -8.63
CA GLU A 1012 -38.34 23.58 -9.35
C GLU A 1012 -38.27 25.11 -9.21
N GLN A 1013 -38.13 25.63 -7.97
CA GLN A 1013 -37.96 27.07 -7.71
C GLN A 1013 -36.69 27.70 -8.33
N VAL A 1014 -35.73 26.89 -8.80
CA VAL A 1014 -34.54 27.34 -9.53
C VAL A 1014 -34.75 27.26 -11.04
N ALA A 1015 -35.51 26.27 -11.53
CA ALA A 1015 -35.92 26.18 -12.93
C ALA A 1015 -36.87 27.31 -13.32
N GLU A 1016 -37.87 27.60 -12.50
CA GLU A 1016 -38.84 28.70 -12.69
C GLU A 1016 -38.11 30.06 -12.80
N LYS A 1017 -37.20 30.35 -11.87
CA LYS A 1017 -36.39 31.59 -11.89
C LYS A 1017 -35.39 31.65 -13.05
N ALA A 1018 -35.00 30.51 -13.63
CA ALA A 1018 -34.20 30.49 -14.85
C ALA A 1018 -35.04 30.85 -16.10
N GLN A 1019 -36.34 30.53 -16.10
CA GLN A 1019 -37.28 30.97 -17.13
C GLN A 1019 -37.64 32.46 -16.97
N GLU A 1020 -37.97 32.93 -15.77
CA GLU A 1020 -38.24 34.37 -15.51
C GLU A 1020 -37.06 35.26 -15.94
N ALA A 1021 -35.81 34.80 -15.73
CA ALA A 1021 -34.61 35.54 -16.12
C ALA A 1021 -34.38 35.62 -17.64
N ALA A 1022 -35.08 34.82 -18.45
CA ALA A 1022 -34.91 34.78 -19.91
C ALA A 1022 -35.78 35.82 -20.65
N GLU A 1023 -36.99 36.14 -20.16
CA GLU A 1023 -37.89 37.12 -20.79
C GLU A 1023 -37.28 38.54 -20.94
N PRO A 1024 -36.64 39.16 -19.93
CA PRO A 1024 -36.01 40.48 -20.10
C PRO A 1024 -34.78 40.48 -21.02
N ALA A 1025 -34.32 39.30 -21.47
CA ALA A 1025 -33.33 39.18 -22.55
C ALA A 1025 -34.01 39.15 -23.94
N LYS A 1026 -35.21 38.58 -24.07
CA LYS A 1026 -36.02 38.66 -25.31
C LYS A 1026 -36.45 40.10 -25.60
N GLU A 1027 -36.99 40.83 -24.61
CA GLU A 1027 -37.42 42.22 -24.79
C GLU A 1027 -36.28 43.10 -25.33
N LYS A 1028 -35.08 42.98 -24.74
CA LYS A 1028 -33.90 43.75 -25.17
C LYS A 1028 -33.36 43.33 -26.55
N ALA A 1029 -33.59 42.08 -26.97
CA ALA A 1029 -33.27 41.67 -28.33
C ALA A 1029 -34.27 42.26 -29.35
N ALA A 1030 -35.56 42.32 -29.00
CA ALA A 1030 -36.60 42.94 -29.83
C ALA A 1030 -36.40 44.47 -29.94
N GLU A 1031 -36.19 45.16 -28.82
CA GLU A 1031 -35.92 46.61 -28.76
C GLU A 1031 -34.65 47.00 -29.56
N ALA A 1032 -33.66 46.11 -29.61
CA ALA A 1032 -32.45 46.30 -30.43
C ALA A 1032 -32.70 46.06 -31.93
N ALA A 1033 -33.58 45.13 -32.30
CA ALA A 1033 -33.95 44.88 -33.69
C ALA A 1033 -34.80 46.04 -34.25
N GLU A 1034 -35.75 46.55 -33.46
CA GLU A 1034 -36.62 47.68 -33.82
C GLU A 1034 -35.81 48.96 -34.12
N LYS A 1035 -34.85 49.30 -33.25
CA LYS A 1035 -33.93 50.44 -33.44
C LYS A 1035 -32.92 50.27 -34.59
N VAL A 1036 -32.81 49.07 -35.15
CA VAL A 1036 -32.03 48.82 -36.38
C VAL A 1036 -32.93 48.91 -37.62
N ALA A 1037 -34.21 48.51 -37.52
CA ALA A 1037 -35.19 48.71 -38.58
C ALA A 1037 -35.51 50.20 -38.80
N GLU A 1038 -35.74 50.97 -37.73
CA GLU A 1038 -35.97 52.42 -37.76
C GLU A 1038 -34.82 53.17 -38.47
N LYS A 1039 -33.57 52.75 -38.21
CA LYS A 1039 -32.37 53.27 -38.90
C LYS A 1039 -32.15 52.77 -40.32
N ALA A 1040 -32.85 51.72 -40.75
CA ALA A 1040 -32.84 51.27 -42.14
C ALA A 1040 -33.82 52.10 -43.00
N GLU A 1041 -34.92 52.58 -42.43
CA GLU A 1041 -35.87 53.45 -43.15
C GLU A 1041 -35.31 54.86 -43.41
N GLU A 1042 -34.46 55.40 -42.52
CA GLU A 1042 -33.72 56.66 -42.80
C GLU A 1042 -32.70 56.55 -43.97
N ALA A 1043 -32.44 55.34 -44.50
CA ALA A 1043 -31.28 55.07 -45.34
C ALA A 1043 -31.60 54.45 -46.71
N THR A 1044 -32.30 55.15 -47.60
CA THR A 1044 -32.21 54.84 -49.05
C THR A 1044 -32.31 56.04 -50.01
N GLU A 1045 -31.18 56.43 -50.60
CA GLU A 1045 -31.12 57.05 -51.94
C GLU A 1045 -30.02 56.45 -52.84
N GLN A 1046 -29.93 55.10 -52.87
CA GLN A 1046 -29.55 54.31 -54.06
C GLN A 1046 -29.68 52.79 -53.82
N SER A 1047 -30.14 52.05 -54.85
CA SER A 1047 -30.27 50.57 -54.89
C SER A 1047 -31.07 49.90 -53.76
N LYS A 1048 -32.41 49.85 -53.89
CA LYS A 1048 -33.34 49.35 -52.86
C LYS A 1048 -33.28 47.84 -52.59
N GLU A 1049 -33.09 47.02 -53.64
CA GLU A 1049 -33.16 45.53 -53.57
C GLU A 1049 -32.11 44.86 -52.65
N LYS A 1050 -30.99 45.56 -52.35
CA LYS A 1050 -29.96 45.00 -51.46
C LYS A 1050 -30.27 45.15 -49.97
N VAL A 1051 -31.22 46.01 -49.58
CA VAL A 1051 -31.50 46.27 -48.15
C VAL A 1051 -32.35 45.14 -47.56
N GLU A 1052 -33.42 44.74 -48.24
CA GLU A 1052 -34.33 43.67 -47.78
C GLU A 1052 -33.58 42.34 -47.55
N SER A 1053 -32.77 41.91 -48.54
CA SER A 1053 -31.95 40.68 -48.43
C SER A 1053 -30.91 40.69 -47.30
N VAL A 1054 -30.50 41.87 -46.80
CA VAL A 1054 -29.63 42.01 -45.62
C VAL A 1054 -30.43 42.03 -44.33
N VAL A 1055 -31.56 42.74 -44.31
CA VAL A 1055 -32.49 42.78 -43.15
C VAL A 1055 -33.01 41.38 -42.83
N ASP A 1056 -33.41 40.60 -43.84
CA ASP A 1056 -33.93 39.26 -43.63
C ASP A 1056 -32.82 38.26 -43.26
N ASN A 1057 -31.60 38.38 -43.82
CA ASN A 1057 -30.42 37.65 -43.35
C ASN A 1057 -30.10 37.90 -41.87
N VAL A 1058 -30.35 39.12 -41.38
CA VAL A 1058 -30.14 39.49 -39.97
C VAL A 1058 -31.26 38.96 -39.09
N LYS A 1059 -32.53 39.03 -39.52
CA LYS A 1059 -33.66 38.40 -38.81
C LYS A 1059 -33.45 36.89 -38.67
N GLU A 1060 -33.10 36.21 -39.76
CA GLU A 1060 -32.85 34.76 -39.81
C GLU A 1060 -31.73 34.38 -38.83
N LYS A 1061 -30.58 35.07 -38.86
CA LYS A 1061 -29.46 34.83 -37.93
C LYS A 1061 -29.71 35.26 -36.48
N VAL A 1062 -30.71 36.12 -36.23
CA VAL A 1062 -31.15 36.44 -34.86
C VAL A 1062 -32.11 35.36 -34.35
N ALA A 1063 -33.00 34.83 -35.20
CA ALA A 1063 -33.88 33.71 -34.87
C ALA A 1063 -33.08 32.42 -34.62
N GLU A 1064 -32.20 32.03 -35.55
CA GLU A 1064 -31.29 30.87 -35.43
C GLU A 1064 -30.45 30.94 -34.14
N ARG A 1065 -30.01 32.15 -33.76
CA ARG A 1065 -29.23 32.37 -32.53
C ARG A 1065 -30.09 32.42 -31.26
N ALA A 1066 -31.39 32.73 -31.38
CA ALA A 1066 -32.34 32.62 -30.28
C ALA A 1066 -32.70 31.14 -30.02
N GLU A 1067 -32.96 30.36 -31.07
CA GLU A 1067 -33.17 28.91 -30.97
C GLU A 1067 -31.96 28.21 -30.36
N GLN A 1068 -30.73 28.48 -30.84
CA GLN A 1068 -29.50 27.94 -30.24
C GLN A 1068 -29.27 28.33 -28.77
N VAL A 1069 -29.94 29.38 -28.27
CA VAL A 1069 -29.90 29.78 -26.85
C VAL A 1069 -31.02 29.09 -26.06
N GLN A 1070 -32.20 28.87 -26.65
CA GLN A 1070 -33.26 28.06 -26.03
C GLN A 1070 -32.87 26.58 -25.94
N GLU A 1071 -32.30 26.01 -27.00
CA GLU A 1071 -31.80 24.63 -27.05
C GLU A 1071 -30.76 24.38 -25.95
N LYS A 1072 -29.74 25.25 -25.85
CA LYS A 1072 -28.69 25.18 -24.81
C LYS A 1072 -29.17 25.57 -23.41
N ALA A 1073 -30.36 26.15 -23.28
CA ALA A 1073 -31.02 26.32 -21.97
C ALA A 1073 -31.78 25.05 -21.58
N ALA A 1074 -32.50 24.42 -22.52
CA ALA A 1074 -33.22 23.17 -22.32
C ALA A 1074 -32.27 22.00 -22.02
N GLU A 1075 -31.26 21.76 -22.88
CA GLU A 1075 -30.20 20.74 -22.70
C GLU A 1075 -29.53 20.87 -21.32
N LYS A 1076 -29.35 22.11 -20.86
CA LYS A 1076 -28.70 22.41 -19.58
C LYS A 1076 -29.63 22.30 -18.37
N ALA A 1077 -30.94 22.43 -18.55
CA ALA A 1077 -31.94 22.12 -17.53
C ALA A 1077 -32.10 20.60 -17.38
N GLU A 1078 -32.17 19.88 -18.50
CA GLU A 1078 -32.24 18.41 -18.56
C GLU A 1078 -30.99 17.78 -17.91
N GLN A 1079 -29.78 18.26 -18.26
CA GLN A 1079 -28.53 17.87 -17.59
C GLN A 1079 -28.45 18.22 -16.09
N VAL A 1080 -29.34 19.07 -15.56
CA VAL A 1080 -29.43 19.38 -14.12
C VAL A 1080 -30.47 18.48 -13.44
N GLN A 1081 -31.59 18.18 -14.11
CA GLN A 1081 -32.57 17.19 -13.64
C GLN A 1081 -31.95 15.78 -13.58
N GLU A 1082 -31.25 15.35 -14.64
CA GLU A 1082 -30.52 14.07 -14.69
C GLU A 1082 -29.54 13.94 -13.50
N LYS A 1083 -28.73 14.98 -13.25
CA LYS A 1083 -27.75 15.00 -12.14
C LYS A 1083 -28.38 15.23 -10.76
N ALA A 1084 -29.65 15.60 -10.69
CA ALA A 1084 -30.43 15.60 -9.46
C ALA A 1084 -30.97 14.18 -9.16
N ALA A 1085 -31.55 13.51 -10.16
CA ALA A 1085 -32.00 12.12 -10.07
C ALA A 1085 -30.85 11.16 -9.74
N GLU A 1086 -29.72 11.24 -10.47
CA GLU A 1086 -28.52 10.43 -10.22
C GLU A 1086 -27.99 10.62 -8.79
N LYS A 1087 -28.13 11.83 -8.22
CA LYS A 1087 -27.77 12.11 -6.82
C LYS A 1087 -28.79 11.59 -5.82
N ALA A 1088 -30.08 11.64 -6.13
CA ALA A 1088 -31.12 11.08 -5.27
C ALA A 1088 -30.95 9.56 -5.15
N GLU A 1089 -30.76 8.88 -6.29
CA GLU A 1089 -30.48 7.43 -6.35
C GLU A 1089 -29.18 7.08 -5.59
N GLN A 1090 -28.08 7.80 -5.83
CA GLN A 1090 -26.83 7.63 -5.07
C GLN A 1090 -26.91 7.93 -3.56
N VAL A 1091 -27.96 8.62 -3.10
CA VAL A 1091 -28.24 8.83 -1.67
C VAL A 1091 -29.11 7.69 -1.13
N GLN A 1092 -30.12 7.26 -1.88
CA GLN A 1092 -30.94 6.08 -1.52
C GLN A 1092 -30.09 4.80 -1.43
N GLU A 1093 -29.22 4.54 -2.42
CA GLU A 1093 -28.31 3.39 -2.42
C GLU A 1093 -27.40 3.38 -1.18
N LYS A 1094 -26.80 4.52 -0.83
CA LYS A 1094 -25.92 4.64 0.35
C LYS A 1094 -26.66 4.62 1.68
N VAL A 1095 -27.96 4.91 1.71
CA VAL A 1095 -28.82 4.71 2.89
C VAL A 1095 -29.18 3.23 3.03
N ALA A 1096 -29.49 2.55 1.92
CA ALA A 1096 -29.75 1.10 1.90
C ALA A 1096 -28.52 0.28 2.31
N GLU A 1097 -27.37 0.49 1.66
CA GLU A 1097 -26.09 -0.18 1.98
C GLU A 1097 -25.71 0.01 3.46
N ARG A 1098 -25.95 1.20 4.01
CA ARG A 1098 -25.64 1.51 5.41
C ARG A 1098 -26.66 0.95 6.40
N ALA A 1099 -27.91 0.74 6.00
CA ALA A 1099 -28.89 0.00 6.80
C ALA A 1099 -28.56 -1.50 6.82
N GLU A 1100 -28.19 -2.06 5.66
CA GLU A 1100 -27.79 -3.47 5.50
C GLU A 1100 -26.53 -3.78 6.33
N GLN A 1101 -25.49 -2.93 6.30
CA GLN A 1101 -24.29 -3.06 7.16
C GLN A 1101 -24.57 -2.91 8.67
N VAL A 1102 -25.67 -2.26 9.07
CA VAL A 1102 -26.08 -2.18 10.48
C VAL A 1102 -26.88 -3.42 10.88
N GLN A 1103 -27.72 -3.94 9.99
CA GLN A 1103 -28.44 -5.20 10.19
C GLN A 1103 -27.47 -6.39 10.27
N GLU A 1104 -26.52 -6.51 9.34
CA GLU A 1104 -25.50 -7.56 9.32
C GLU A 1104 -24.73 -7.61 10.64
N LYS A 1105 -24.27 -6.46 11.15
CA LYS A 1105 -23.55 -6.36 12.44
C LYS A 1105 -24.44 -6.57 13.67
N ALA A 1106 -25.74 -6.30 13.58
CA ALA A 1106 -26.69 -6.62 14.63
C ALA A 1106 -26.97 -8.13 14.70
N GLN A 1107 -27.07 -8.80 13.54
CA GLN A 1107 -27.17 -10.26 13.45
C GLN A 1107 -25.88 -10.93 13.93
N GLU A 1108 -24.70 -10.52 13.43
CA GLU A 1108 -23.39 -11.06 13.83
C GLU A 1108 -23.14 -10.91 15.35
N ALA A 1109 -23.57 -9.79 15.96
CA ALA A 1109 -23.48 -9.58 17.40
C ALA A 1109 -24.52 -10.41 18.19
N GLY A 1110 -25.71 -10.64 17.61
CA GLY A 1110 -26.74 -11.50 18.19
C GLY A 1110 -26.32 -12.97 18.19
N GLU A 1111 -25.84 -13.47 17.06
CA GLU A 1111 -25.32 -14.83 16.88
C GLU A 1111 -24.15 -15.12 17.83
N LYS A 1112 -23.17 -14.21 17.93
CA LYS A 1112 -22.05 -14.34 18.88
C LYS A 1112 -22.49 -14.26 20.35
N ALA A 1113 -23.54 -13.50 20.67
CA ALA A 1113 -24.12 -13.52 22.01
C ALA A 1113 -24.86 -14.84 22.30
N GLN A 1114 -25.53 -15.42 21.29
CA GLN A 1114 -26.26 -16.68 21.39
C GLN A 1114 -25.30 -17.88 21.49
N GLU A 1115 -24.21 -17.88 20.73
CA GLU A 1115 -23.09 -18.84 20.80
C GLU A 1115 -22.47 -18.86 22.20
N VAL A 1116 -22.11 -17.70 22.77
CA VAL A 1116 -21.55 -17.59 24.14
C VAL A 1116 -22.57 -17.96 25.24
N VAL A 1117 -23.88 -17.87 24.97
CA VAL A 1117 -24.92 -18.35 25.89
C VAL A 1117 -25.08 -19.87 25.80
N LEU A 1118 -25.04 -20.45 24.59
CA LEU A 1118 -25.06 -21.91 24.38
C LEU A 1118 -23.82 -22.58 24.96
N GLU A 1119 -22.62 -22.07 24.68
CA GLU A 1119 -21.36 -22.56 25.24
C GLU A 1119 -21.39 -22.59 26.78
N LYS A 1120 -22.02 -21.58 27.40
CA LYS A 1120 -22.19 -21.51 28.86
C LYS A 1120 -23.31 -22.38 29.40
N ALA A 1121 -24.34 -22.69 28.62
CA ALA A 1121 -25.32 -23.70 28.97
C ALA A 1121 -24.66 -25.08 28.99
N ASP A 1122 -23.94 -25.44 27.92
CA ASP A 1122 -23.11 -26.65 27.80
C ASP A 1122 -22.14 -26.83 28.98
N GLN A 1123 -21.43 -25.76 29.37
CA GLN A 1123 -20.49 -25.77 30.50
C GLN A 1123 -21.16 -25.87 31.87
N VAL A 1124 -22.45 -25.53 32.00
CA VAL A 1124 -23.24 -25.70 33.23
C VAL A 1124 -23.86 -27.10 33.28
N GLU A 1125 -24.37 -27.60 32.15
CA GLU A 1125 -24.94 -28.94 32.00
C GLU A 1125 -23.88 -30.02 32.26
N LYS A 1126 -22.72 -29.95 31.60
CA LYS A 1126 -21.57 -30.84 31.85
C LYS A 1126 -21.01 -30.74 33.27
N LYS A 1127 -21.25 -29.63 33.98
CA LYS A 1127 -20.92 -29.51 35.41
C LYS A 1127 -21.98 -30.13 36.32
N ALA A 1128 -23.26 -30.08 35.94
CA ALA A 1128 -24.31 -30.80 36.66
C ALA A 1128 -24.12 -32.32 36.54
N GLU A 1129 -23.78 -32.81 35.34
CA GLU A 1129 -23.43 -34.21 35.08
C GLU A 1129 -22.22 -34.65 35.94
N GLN A 1130 -21.10 -33.92 35.89
CA GLN A 1130 -19.90 -34.23 36.70
C GLN A 1130 -20.08 -34.09 38.22
N VAL A 1131 -21.14 -33.43 38.69
CA VAL A 1131 -21.53 -33.42 40.12
C VAL A 1131 -22.39 -34.64 40.43
N GLY A 1132 -23.34 -34.98 39.55
CA GLY A 1132 -24.15 -36.19 39.63
C GLY A 1132 -23.30 -37.46 39.70
N GLU A 1133 -22.35 -37.65 38.76
CA GLU A 1133 -21.42 -38.79 38.77
C GLU A 1133 -20.64 -38.91 40.09
N LYS A 1134 -20.18 -37.77 40.65
CA LYS A 1134 -19.37 -37.76 41.89
C LYS A 1134 -20.16 -37.98 43.16
N ASP A 1135 -21.44 -37.66 43.18
CA ASP A 1135 -22.31 -38.04 44.30
C ASP A 1135 -22.84 -39.47 44.13
N GLN A 1136 -22.85 -40.01 42.91
CA GLN A 1136 -23.09 -41.42 42.62
C GLN A 1136 -21.89 -42.29 43.06
N GLU A 1137 -20.63 -41.96 42.67
CA GLU A 1137 -19.40 -42.60 43.18
C GLU A 1137 -19.35 -42.61 44.72
N LYS A 1138 -19.72 -41.49 45.38
CA LYS A 1138 -19.76 -41.40 46.86
C LYS A 1138 -20.88 -42.22 47.51
N THR A 1139 -21.90 -42.61 46.75
CA THR A 1139 -22.99 -43.45 47.25
C THR A 1139 -22.59 -44.91 47.13
N GLU A 1140 -22.02 -45.32 45.99
CA GLU A 1140 -21.50 -46.67 45.77
C GLU A 1140 -20.32 -46.98 46.72
N ALA A 1141 -19.37 -46.04 46.89
CA ALA A 1141 -18.28 -46.13 47.87
C ALA A 1141 -18.73 -46.02 49.35
N LYS A 1142 -20.04 -46.01 49.61
CA LYS A 1142 -20.67 -46.06 50.94
C LYS A 1142 -21.49 -47.33 51.19
N ASP A 1143 -21.80 -48.10 50.15
CA ASP A 1143 -22.45 -49.41 50.26
C ASP A 1143 -21.42 -50.56 50.27
N GLU A 1144 -20.15 -50.30 49.91
CA GLU A 1144 -19.01 -51.22 50.08
C GLU A 1144 -18.24 -51.05 51.43
N LEU A 1145 -18.78 -50.32 52.41
CA LEU A 1145 -18.06 -49.92 53.65
C LEU A 1145 -18.88 -50.03 54.95
#